data_AF-A0A8C6YG58-F1
#
_entry.id   AF-A0A8C6YG58-F1
#
_cell.length_a   1.000
_cell.length_b   1.000
_cell.length_c   1.000
_cell.angle_alpha   90.00
_cell.angle_beta   90.00
_cell.angle_gamma   90.00
#
_symmetry.space_group_name_H-M   'P 1'
#
loop_
_entity.id
_entity.type
_entity.pdbx_description
1 polymer ?
#
loop_
_entity_poly.entity_id
_entity_poly.type
_entity_poly.pdbx_seq_one_letter_code
_entity_poly.pdbx_strand_id
1 'polypeptide(L)'
;MTTVVERKFVNLRKRLDQLGYRQPLGVESLPLVEKLFSDLVHTTESLRSTKLSAGKIEKECSNFDVVLEPYREENARLTRENNELHLEVLKLKEQLEEQVKGGKKRNIPFRRQRMQIDQPVPPSGIGAYPVPQPNDPYIADLLQVADNRIHELQIEVDDLQEKLEIAEREMKNYSKQVELRDNEIERLAVALDGGRSHDVISLEAKSRSNEKIIDHLNLQVEFLQQTKKDLEKRIEDLLDSRQNMTSEVAHLSNKNEELCQELTEIDHLAQQLERHKAIVLETADKEIGEAKEEIKKKHSEIQDREETIARLKLELSSYRREKEKLSEELFGKSEEKQNLEIILSQTQAENHRLSKKVENLEIINRELVIELERMRLEGGIALGDKSPSRLDTFVKTIEEDRDYYKRELECLQKIFKRRSSPLVKSPEKSEDLRLVTRERDELQSMLDRFEKHMIEIQSNVKLLTVEKDKLSVLYEQSQNELNHLRREKKTCFLTKNHAEEERKNALADFRRAASEREGLREKLKVLQEEYGLDKLKLEQEVSRLESTVKRLETERLDQVSTVSLLKDKVSSLEDELNIKTHQLLNTSEDSAQYKTELNSLKLLNEQIQKSLDEIRHQLTLKENELQSAQEEIEILEDKIDTLQNKTLSQNDSLILLRSTVNALDKEKDSLQESIDEKTEKIAYLEDNLANKEKTIFNLQKTVTQLELSLDQLKDALNGKDRELASLHHQFDGVHSELGETIRVKEMALKENRRLQDDLATMTRENQVISTELEVTLREKEELKVRVHNYITEVSRFESLMALKERENKELLEKFQMLHSQAEDWEVKAHQAEGQNSSIRLELLSVDTERRHLRERVELLEKEIQEHIIAHQTYESQISSMAKNMAKLEEILRREKEDKSSINHDVSAVRDLCVKLESSNDLLSRQLSSKSLEFERIMSEFEDAKAEAELLKKQLSSERLTIQNLETLLTTSRDKDFQNHLITHEKDSEIQLLKDKLTLSESKLTSLSREVSILRNKLAQLQTDYDIVKRQLTTEQFERERAIQEMRRLGFSTSSVPTSSPLSSTLRSPSHSPERAFSVTTERTERTERTEKNVGFKD
;
A
#
# COMPACT_ATOMS: atom_id res chain seq x y z
N MET A 1 35.41 43.62 -24.86
CA MET A 1 35.75 42.28 -25.40
C MET A 1 35.41 41.26 -24.33
N THR A 2 34.66 40.18 -24.62
CA THR A 2 34.53 39.07 -23.67
C THR A 2 35.69 38.10 -23.83
N THR A 3 36.34 37.78 -22.71
CA THR A 3 37.46 36.86 -22.62
C THR A 3 37.06 35.47 -23.10
N VAL A 4 38.04 34.67 -23.51
CA VAL A 4 37.81 33.28 -23.95
C VAL A 4 37.28 32.43 -22.79
N VAL A 5 37.69 32.76 -21.56
CA VAL A 5 37.25 32.09 -20.32
C VAL A 5 35.76 32.30 -20.06
N GLU A 6 35.25 33.54 -20.17
CA GLU A 6 33.81 33.82 -20.00
C GLU A 6 32.94 33.06 -21.01
N ARG A 7 33.38 32.96 -22.28
CA ARG A 7 32.65 32.21 -23.31
C ARG A 7 32.66 30.70 -23.05
N LYS A 8 33.78 30.12 -22.61
CA LYS A 8 33.83 28.73 -22.13
C LYS A 8 32.92 28.50 -20.93
N PHE A 9 32.95 29.41 -19.95
CA PHE A 9 32.13 29.35 -18.75
C PHE A 9 30.63 29.33 -19.08
N VAL A 10 30.15 30.29 -19.87
CA VAL A 10 28.74 30.36 -20.27
C VAL A 10 28.30 29.12 -21.07
N ASN A 11 29.16 28.58 -21.94
CA ASN A 11 28.85 27.40 -22.74
C ASN A 11 28.80 26.12 -21.90
N LEU A 12 29.79 25.87 -21.03
CA LEU A 12 29.76 24.72 -20.12
C LEU A 12 28.59 24.83 -19.15
N ARG A 13 28.33 26.03 -18.62
CA ARG A 13 27.22 26.29 -17.71
C ARG A 13 25.87 25.93 -18.34
N LYS A 14 25.63 26.35 -19.59
CA LYS A 14 24.41 25.96 -20.33
C LYS A 14 24.25 24.44 -20.47
N ARG A 15 25.34 23.70 -20.76
CA ARG A 15 25.30 22.22 -20.86
C ARG A 15 25.04 21.55 -19.52
N LEU A 16 25.58 22.11 -18.42
CA LEU A 16 25.31 21.63 -17.06
C LEU A 16 23.87 21.93 -16.60
N ASP A 17 23.35 23.13 -16.86
CA ASP A 17 21.95 23.49 -16.56
C ASP A 17 20.94 22.64 -17.35
N GLN A 18 21.25 22.31 -18.62
CA GLN A 18 20.48 21.37 -19.45
C GLN A 18 20.41 19.96 -18.86
N LEU A 19 21.41 19.55 -18.07
CA LEU A 19 21.49 18.27 -17.38
C LEU A 19 21.15 18.39 -15.88
N GLY A 20 20.55 19.51 -15.45
CA GLY A 20 20.05 19.72 -14.09
C GLY A 20 21.08 20.17 -13.05
N TYR A 21 22.36 20.27 -13.39
CA TYR A 21 23.45 20.66 -12.48
C TYR A 21 23.48 22.16 -12.22
N ARG A 22 22.59 22.62 -11.33
CA ARG A 22 22.38 24.06 -11.07
C ARG A 22 23.31 24.70 -10.03
N GLN A 23 24.14 23.93 -9.33
CA GLN A 23 25.06 24.40 -8.28
C GLN A 23 26.03 25.48 -8.80
N PRO A 24 26.41 26.50 -8.00
CA PRO A 24 27.29 27.58 -8.47
C PRO A 24 28.69 27.05 -8.84
N LEU A 25 29.20 27.48 -10.00
CA LEU A 25 30.51 27.08 -10.52
C LEU A 25 31.51 28.23 -10.41
N GLY A 26 32.68 27.99 -9.82
CA GLY A 26 33.79 28.95 -9.80
C GLY A 26 34.56 28.96 -11.12
N VAL A 27 35.10 30.11 -11.52
CA VAL A 27 35.89 30.25 -12.76
C VAL A 27 37.17 29.41 -12.73
N GLU A 28 37.79 29.25 -11.56
CA GLU A 28 38.97 28.41 -11.36
C GLU A 28 38.69 26.91 -11.59
N SER A 29 37.47 26.46 -11.28
CA SER A 29 37.04 25.06 -11.47
C SER A 29 36.71 24.72 -12.92
N LEU A 30 36.58 25.73 -13.80
CA LEU A 30 36.11 25.58 -15.18
C LEU A 30 36.87 24.52 -16.00
N PRO A 31 38.22 24.46 -16.02
CA PRO A 31 38.93 23.51 -16.88
C PRO A 31 38.75 22.05 -16.45
N LEU A 32 38.64 21.81 -15.14
CA LEU A 32 38.43 20.48 -14.58
C LEU A 32 37.01 19.99 -14.88
N VAL A 33 36.01 20.83 -14.69
CA VAL A 33 34.61 20.46 -14.98
C VAL A 33 34.37 20.35 -16.49
N GLU A 34 35.01 21.18 -17.32
CA GLU A 34 34.95 21.04 -18.79
C GLU A 34 35.51 19.69 -19.24
N LYS A 35 36.61 19.23 -18.64
CA LYS A 35 37.21 17.92 -18.94
C LYS A 35 36.36 16.75 -18.42
N LEU A 36 36.00 16.74 -17.14
CA LEU A 36 35.16 15.69 -16.55
C LEU A 36 33.81 15.56 -17.26
N PHE A 37 33.24 16.67 -17.74
CA PHE A 37 32.03 16.65 -18.56
C PHE A 37 32.27 16.00 -19.94
N SER A 38 33.39 16.29 -20.59
CA SER A 38 33.77 15.65 -21.85
C SER A 38 34.01 14.13 -21.67
N ASP A 39 34.68 13.74 -20.59
CA ASP A 39 34.96 12.34 -20.26
C ASP A 39 33.64 11.59 -19.94
N LEU A 40 32.68 12.23 -19.26
CA LEU A 40 31.35 11.68 -18.98
C LEU A 40 30.50 11.52 -20.25
N VAL A 41 30.53 12.50 -21.16
CA VAL A 41 29.84 12.39 -22.46
C VAL A 41 30.43 11.24 -23.28
N HIS A 42 31.76 11.19 -23.44
CA HIS A 42 32.44 10.15 -24.20
C HIS A 42 32.17 8.74 -23.63
N THR A 43 32.20 8.58 -22.30
CA THR A 43 31.89 7.29 -21.66
C THR A 43 30.42 6.90 -21.80
N THR A 44 29.49 7.85 -21.75
CA THR A 44 28.05 7.60 -21.98
C THR A 44 27.77 7.21 -23.44
N GLU A 45 28.41 7.88 -24.41
CA GLU A 45 28.32 7.55 -25.83
C GLU A 45 28.96 6.19 -26.15
N SER A 46 30.11 5.88 -25.54
CA SER A 46 30.78 4.57 -25.64
C SER A 46 29.92 3.45 -25.04
N LEU A 47 29.26 3.70 -23.90
CA LEU A 47 28.33 2.75 -23.27
C LEU A 47 27.07 2.53 -24.14
N ARG A 48 26.59 3.58 -24.82
CA ARG A 48 25.46 3.46 -25.76
C ARG A 48 25.83 2.68 -27.02
N SER A 49 27.03 2.93 -27.57
CA SER A 49 27.57 2.20 -28.73
C SER A 49 27.79 0.72 -28.41
N THR A 50 28.42 0.40 -27.28
CA THR A 50 28.64 -1.00 -26.84
C THR A 50 27.33 -1.73 -26.52
N LYS A 51 26.33 -1.07 -25.92
CA LYS A 51 24.99 -1.66 -25.76
C LYS A 51 24.29 -1.95 -27.09
N LEU A 52 24.40 -1.05 -28.08
CA LEU A 52 23.85 -1.28 -29.43
C LEU A 52 24.57 -2.42 -30.16
N SER A 53 25.89 -2.55 -30.00
CA SER A 53 26.65 -3.69 -30.53
C SER A 53 26.28 -5.00 -29.84
N ALA A 54 26.15 -5.02 -28.52
CA ALA A 54 25.71 -6.21 -27.77
C ALA A 54 24.31 -6.66 -28.20
N GLY A 55 23.33 -5.74 -28.30
CA GLY A 55 21.97 -6.05 -28.75
C GLY A 55 21.83 -6.37 -30.25
N LYS A 56 22.90 -6.19 -31.05
CA LYS A 56 23.04 -6.77 -32.39
C LYS A 56 23.54 -8.22 -32.30
N ILE A 57 24.66 -8.44 -31.63
CA ILE A 57 25.27 -9.77 -31.43
C ILE A 57 24.28 -10.75 -30.77
N GLU A 58 23.48 -10.29 -29.81
CA GLU A 58 22.45 -11.10 -29.14
C GLU A 58 21.34 -11.57 -30.11
N LYS A 59 20.95 -10.73 -31.08
CA LYS A 59 20.03 -11.10 -32.16
C LYS A 59 20.68 -11.97 -33.22
N GLU A 60 21.93 -11.70 -33.57
CA GLU A 60 22.72 -12.52 -34.49
C GLU A 60 22.88 -13.94 -33.93
N CYS A 61 23.26 -14.10 -32.66
CA CYS A 61 23.27 -15.38 -31.96
C CYS A 61 21.90 -16.05 -31.93
N SER A 62 20.82 -15.31 -31.63
CA SER A 62 19.45 -15.85 -31.66
C SER A 62 19.08 -16.39 -33.05
N ASN A 63 19.45 -15.68 -34.12
CA ASN A 63 19.25 -16.14 -35.49
C ASN A 63 20.14 -17.36 -35.82
N PHE A 64 21.38 -17.39 -35.35
CA PHE A 64 22.27 -18.54 -35.54
C PHE A 64 21.76 -19.79 -34.83
N ASP A 65 21.18 -19.71 -33.62
CA ASP A 65 20.57 -20.88 -32.98
C ASP A 65 19.36 -21.42 -33.79
N VAL A 66 18.52 -20.54 -34.35
CA VAL A 66 17.42 -20.93 -35.25
C VAL A 66 17.93 -21.56 -36.56
N VAL A 67 19.07 -21.11 -37.09
CA VAL A 67 19.70 -21.71 -38.27
C VAL A 67 20.43 -23.02 -37.94
N LEU A 68 20.95 -23.17 -36.71
CA LEU A 68 21.68 -24.37 -36.25
C LEU A 68 20.76 -25.50 -35.79
N GLU A 69 19.55 -25.21 -35.30
CA GLU A 69 18.51 -26.18 -34.95
C GLU A 69 18.37 -27.34 -35.97
N PRO A 70 18.05 -27.10 -37.26
CA PRO A 70 17.92 -28.19 -38.23
C PRO A 70 19.22 -28.96 -38.45
N TYR A 71 20.40 -28.35 -38.29
CA TYR A 71 21.68 -29.06 -38.35
C TYR A 71 22.00 -29.86 -37.08
N ARG A 72 21.43 -29.49 -35.92
CA ARG A 72 21.48 -30.28 -34.68
C ARG A 72 20.54 -31.48 -34.79
N GLU A 73 19.32 -31.31 -35.29
CA GLU A 73 18.39 -32.40 -35.58
C GLU A 73 18.97 -33.39 -36.62
N GLU A 74 19.55 -32.87 -37.71
CA GLU A 74 20.19 -33.68 -38.76
C GLU A 74 21.38 -34.48 -38.21
N ASN A 75 22.27 -33.86 -37.42
CA ASN A 75 23.35 -34.59 -36.74
C ASN A 75 22.80 -35.63 -35.76
N ALA A 76 21.72 -35.35 -35.03
CA ALA A 76 21.08 -36.30 -34.14
C ALA A 76 20.37 -37.45 -34.89
N ARG A 77 19.94 -37.25 -36.14
CA ARG A 77 19.47 -38.34 -37.02
C ARG A 77 20.64 -39.16 -37.55
N LEU A 78 21.63 -38.51 -38.17
CA LEU A 78 22.82 -39.17 -38.73
C LEU A 78 23.63 -39.93 -37.67
N THR A 79 23.68 -39.44 -36.43
CA THR A 79 24.33 -40.17 -35.30
C THR A 79 23.56 -41.43 -34.92
N ARG A 80 22.22 -41.42 -34.95
CA ARG A 80 21.40 -42.62 -34.73
C ARG A 80 21.56 -43.62 -35.87
N GLU A 81 21.44 -43.16 -37.11
CA GLU A 81 21.60 -43.98 -38.33
C GLU A 81 23.01 -44.61 -38.38
N ASN A 82 24.06 -43.87 -38.05
CA ASN A 82 25.44 -44.38 -37.99
C ASN A 82 25.61 -45.39 -36.83
N ASN A 83 25.00 -45.17 -35.67
CA ASN A 83 25.00 -46.14 -34.57
C ASN A 83 24.22 -47.43 -34.92
N GLU A 84 23.09 -47.32 -35.62
CA GLU A 84 22.29 -48.46 -36.11
C GLU A 84 23.06 -49.27 -37.17
N LEU A 85 23.70 -48.58 -38.13
CA LEU A 85 24.61 -49.21 -39.10
C LEU A 85 25.83 -49.84 -38.43
N HIS A 86 26.40 -49.23 -37.37
CA HIS A 86 27.46 -49.85 -36.59
C HIS A 86 26.99 -51.11 -35.85
N LEU A 87 25.77 -51.12 -35.32
CA LEU A 87 25.13 -52.29 -34.71
C LEU A 87 24.84 -53.40 -35.73
N GLU A 88 24.44 -53.05 -36.96
CA GLU A 88 24.23 -54.01 -38.05
C GLU A 88 25.56 -54.57 -38.57
N VAL A 89 26.58 -53.74 -38.74
CA VAL A 89 27.96 -54.17 -39.05
C VAL A 89 28.54 -55.07 -37.96
N LEU A 90 28.25 -54.81 -36.68
CA LEU A 90 28.63 -55.72 -35.58
C LEU A 90 27.93 -57.07 -35.68
N LYS A 91 26.61 -57.11 -35.90
CA LYS A 91 25.84 -58.36 -36.08
C LYS A 91 26.33 -59.17 -37.29
N LEU A 92 26.55 -58.51 -38.43
CA LEU A 92 27.10 -59.13 -39.64
C LEU A 92 28.53 -59.65 -39.41
N LYS A 93 29.33 -58.92 -38.62
CA LYS A 93 30.68 -59.35 -38.24
C LYS A 93 30.66 -60.56 -37.31
N GLU A 94 29.76 -60.63 -36.33
CA GLU A 94 29.59 -61.82 -35.48
C GLU A 94 29.18 -63.04 -36.31
N GLN A 95 28.19 -62.89 -37.20
CA GLN A 95 27.76 -63.94 -38.13
C GLN A 95 28.90 -64.42 -39.04
N LEU A 96 29.76 -63.50 -39.51
CA LEU A 96 30.97 -63.85 -40.27
C LEU A 96 32.06 -64.52 -39.40
N GLU A 97 32.26 -64.10 -38.15
CA GLU A 97 33.24 -64.71 -37.25
C GLU A 97 32.79 -66.09 -36.74
N GLU A 98 31.49 -66.38 -36.69
CA GLU A 98 30.98 -67.74 -36.51
C GLU A 98 31.27 -68.64 -37.72
N GLN A 99 31.05 -68.16 -38.96
CA GLN A 99 31.40 -68.92 -40.16
C GLN A 99 32.92 -69.12 -40.34
N VAL A 100 33.75 -68.12 -40.00
CA VAL A 100 35.20 -68.16 -40.22
C VAL A 100 35.95 -69.11 -39.27
N LYS A 101 35.35 -69.50 -38.13
CA LYS A 101 35.95 -70.49 -37.19
C LYS A 101 36.15 -71.88 -37.81
N GLY A 102 35.55 -72.19 -38.96
CA GLY A 102 35.78 -73.45 -39.70
C GLY A 102 37.05 -73.51 -40.57
N GLY A 103 37.68 -72.38 -40.92
CA GLY A 103 38.66 -72.30 -42.02
C GLY A 103 40.12 -72.07 -41.61
N LYS A 104 40.93 -73.12 -41.48
CA LYS A 104 42.39 -72.99 -41.20
C LYS A 104 43.16 -72.48 -42.42
N LYS A 105 43.64 -71.23 -42.35
CA LYS A 105 44.43 -70.56 -43.40
C LYS A 105 45.86 -71.13 -43.53
N ARG A 106 46.40 -71.15 -44.75
CA ARG A 106 47.84 -71.33 -45.06
C ARG A 106 48.57 -69.98 -44.96
N ASN A 107 49.86 -69.99 -44.62
CA ASN A 107 50.77 -68.83 -44.66
C ASN A 107 52.02 -69.13 -45.51
N ILE A 108 52.55 -68.12 -46.23
CA ILE A 108 53.78 -68.20 -47.04
C ILE A 108 54.54 -66.85 -46.94
N PRO A 109 55.83 -66.83 -46.58
CA PRO A 109 56.73 -65.68 -46.76
C PRO A 109 57.70 -65.84 -47.97
N PHE A 110 58.41 -64.77 -48.36
CA PHE A 110 59.06 -64.64 -49.68
C PHE A 110 60.56 -64.99 -49.80
N ARG A 111 60.89 -65.60 -50.95
CA ARG A 111 62.12 -65.55 -51.79
C ARG A 111 63.48 -65.09 -51.19
N ARG A 112 64.53 -65.89 -51.49
CA ARG A 112 65.78 -65.40 -52.12
C ARG A 112 66.36 -66.36 -53.18
N GLN A 113 66.35 -65.90 -54.43
CA GLN A 113 67.44 -65.95 -55.43
C GLN A 113 68.37 -67.19 -55.55
N ARG A 114 68.18 -67.99 -56.62
CA ARG A 114 69.21 -68.29 -57.66
C ARG A 114 68.57 -68.99 -58.89
N MET A 115 69.35 -69.14 -59.96
CA MET A 115 68.95 -69.73 -61.25
C MET A 115 69.45 -71.18 -61.42
N GLN A 116 68.85 -71.85 -62.42
CA GLN A 116 69.39 -72.89 -63.31
C GLN A 116 69.31 -74.39 -62.92
N ILE A 117 68.95 -75.15 -63.96
CA ILE A 117 69.10 -76.61 -64.19
C ILE A 117 68.02 -77.53 -63.60
N ASP A 118 67.78 -78.62 -64.33
CA ASP A 118 66.63 -79.53 -64.31
C ASP A 118 66.69 -80.68 -63.26
N GLN A 119 65.63 -81.50 -63.32
CA GLN A 119 65.43 -82.84 -62.73
C GLN A 119 65.13 -82.95 -61.21
N PRO A 120 64.13 -83.78 -60.83
CA PRO A 120 63.83 -84.14 -59.44
C PRO A 120 64.33 -85.56 -59.05
N VAL A 121 64.34 -85.87 -57.74
CA VAL A 121 64.56 -87.24 -57.13
C VAL A 121 66.02 -87.75 -57.25
N PRO A 122 66.57 -88.71 -56.44
CA PRO A 122 66.16 -89.30 -55.15
C PRO A 122 66.79 -88.51 -53.98
N PRO A 123 67.49 -89.02 -52.90
CA PRO A 123 67.81 -90.38 -52.38
C PRO A 123 66.61 -90.99 -51.60
N SER A 124 66.63 -92.10 -50.83
CA SER A 124 67.67 -93.05 -50.30
C SER A 124 67.02 -94.45 -50.17
N GLY A 125 67.67 -95.62 -50.11
CA GLY A 125 69.07 -96.09 -50.00
C GLY A 125 69.02 -97.54 -49.43
N ILE A 126 70.00 -98.46 -49.50
CA ILE A 126 71.44 -98.41 -49.80
C ILE A 126 71.89 -99.78 -50.40
N GLY A 127 72.71 -99.76 -51.46
CA GLY A 127 73.82 -100.72 -51.72
C GLY A 127 73.53 -102.17 -52.18
N ALA A 128 74.42 -102.84 -52.92
CA ALA A 128 75.67 -102.37 -53.55
C ALA A 128 76.25 -103.37 -54.61
N TYR A 129 76.52 -102.89 -55.85
CA TYR A 129 77.50 -103.38 -56.85
C TYR A 129 77.42 -104.87 -57.35
N PRO A 130 78.13 -105.29 -58.43
CA PRO A 130 78.82 -104.53 -59.51
C PRO A 130 78.49 -104.94 -60.99
N VAL A 131 78.41 -103.95 -61.92
CA VAL A 131 79.20 -103.78 -63.20
C VAL A 131 79.32 -104.97 -64.22
N PRO A 132 79.29 -104.82 -65.60
CA PRO A 132 78.82 -103.73 -66.52
C PRO A 132 78.13 -104.15 -67.88
N GLN A 133 77.58 -103.16 -68.64
CA GLN A 133 77.44 -103.10 -70.15
C GLN A 133 76.54 -104.15 -70.89
N PRO A 134 76.26 -104.04 -72.22
CA PRO A 134 75.57 -102.92 -72.93
C PRO A 134 74.52 -103.35 -74.02
N ASN A 135 73.87 -102.37 -74.68
CA ASN A 135 73.25 -102.39 -76.03
C ASN A 135 72.04 -103.32 -76.42
N ASP A 136 70.88 -102.68 -76.66
CA ASP A 136 70.09 -102.72 -77.92
C ASP A 136 69.45 -104.08 -78.38
N PRO A 137 68.83 -104.29 -79.58
CA PRO A 137 67.36 -104.46 -79.62
C PRO A 137 66.81 -105.66 -80.45
N TYR A 138 65.47 -105.68 -80.62
CA TYR A 138 64.68 -106.25 -81.74
C TYR A 138 64.11 -107.70 -81.63
N ILE A 139 63.37 -108.10 -82.68
CA ILE A 139 62.70 -109.39 -82.98
C ILE A 139 61.30 -109.63 -82.35
N ALA A 140 60.30 -109.06 -83.03
CA ALA A 140 59.07 -109.68 -83.58
C ALA A 140 58.26 -110.76 -82.82
N ASP A 141 56.93 -110.57 -82.89
CA ASP A 141 55.89 -111.55 -82.56
C ASP A 141 55.65 -112.57 -83.71
N LEU A 142 55.43 -113.84 -83.37
CA LEU A 142 54.91 -114.87 -84.28
C LEU A 142 54.07 -115.95 -83.54
N LEU A 143 53.41 -115.57 -82.43
CA LEU A 143 52.81 -116.47 -81.43
C LEU A 143 51.51 -117.20 -81.88
N GLN A 144 51.21 -117.31 -83.18
CA GLN A 144 49.82 -117.57 -83.62
C GLN A 144 49.60 -118.59 -84.76
N VAL A 145 50.63 -119.16 -85.39
CA VAL A 145 50.45 -119.87 -86.69
C VAL A 145 50.74 -121.39 -86.65
N ALA A 146 51.26 -121.95 -85.55
CA ALA A 146 51.51 -123.40 -85.44
C ALA A 146 51.18 -123.98 -84.05
N ASP A 147 52.15 -124.06 -83.14
CA ASP A 147 52.13 -125.07 -82.05
C ASP A 147 51.33 -124.70 -80.80
N ASN A 148 50.46 -123.70 -80.91
CA ASN A 148 49.19 -123.64 -80.15
C ASN A 148 48.30 -124.87 -80.41
N ARG A 149 48.65 -125.76 -81.35
CA ARG A 149 47.87 -126.96 -81.63
C ARG A 149 48.03 -128.08 -80.60
N ILE A 150 49.23 -128.26 -80.04
CA ILE A 150 49.61 -129.32 -79.07
C ILE A 150 50.88 -128.87 -78.31
N HIS A 151 50.90 -128.18 -77.16
CA HIS A 151 49.88 -127.86 -76.14
C HIS A 151 49.06 -129.03 -75.57
N GLU A 152 48.39 -128.77 -74.45
CA GLU A 152 47.40 -129.60 -73.77
C GLU A 152 47.78 -131.08 -73.57
N LEU A 153 47.59 -131.93 -74.57
CA LEU A 153 47.32 -133.36 -74.38
C LEU A 153 48.52 -134.22 -73.94
N GLN A 154 49.74 -133.75 -74.19
CA GLN A 154 50.97 -134.43 -73.72
C GLN A 154 51.56 -133.81 -72.44
N ILE A 155 51.04 -132.66 -71.99
CA ILE A 155 51.58 -131.94 -70.81
C ILE A 155 51.19 -132.65 -69.51
N GLU A 156 49.92 -133.02 -69.34
CA GLU A 156 49.41 -133.42 -68.02
C GLU A 156 49.61 -134.90 -67.65
N VAL A 157 49.84 -135.80 -68.62
CA VAL A 157 49.82 -137.25 -68.34
C VAL A 157 51.13 -137.73 -67.68
N ASP A 158 52.26 -137.51 -68.34
CA ASP A 158 53.54 -138.09 -67.91
C ASP A 158 54.13 -137.30 -66.72
N ASP A 159 53.96 -135.98 -66.72
CA ASP A 159 54.42 -135.05 -65.68
C ASP A 159 53.72 -135.25 -64.31
N LEU A 160 52.53 -135.87 -64.28
CA LEU A 160 51.86 -136.29 -63.05
C LEU A 160 52.31 -137.68 -62.56
N GLN A 161 52.77 -138.58 -63.44
CA GLN A 161 53.20 -139.93 -63.03
C GLN A 161 54.57 -139.91 -62.33
N GLU A 162 55.56 -139.19 -62.87
CA GLU A 162 56.91 -139.19 -62.26
C GLU A 162 56.96 -138.45 -60.92
N LYS A 163 56.17 -137.38 -60.75
CA LYS A 163 56.12 -136.59 -59.49
C LYS A 163 55.61 -137.39 -58.30
N LEU A 164 54.72 -138.38 -58.53
CA LEU A 164 54.28 -139.32 -57.50
C LEU A 164 55.45 -140.20 -57.03
N GLU A 165 56.21 -140.78 -57.97
CA GLU A 165 57.30 -141.71 -57.66
C GLU A 165 58.49 -141.02 -56.97
N ILE A 166 58.71 -139.72 -57.26
CA ILE A 166 59.71 -138.91 -56.54
C ILE A 166 59.31 -138.72 -55.07
N ALA A 167 58.05 -138.37 -54.78
CA ALA A 167 57.57 -138.13 -53.42
C ALA A 167 57.66 -139.38 -52.52
N GLU A 168 57.36 -140.57 -53.06
CA GLU A 168 57.50 -141.84 -52.32
C GLU A 168 58.96 -142.17 -51.96
N ARG A 169 59.92 -141.75 -52.81
CA ARG A 169 61.36 -141.92 -52.56
C ARG A 169 61.87 -140.99 -51.46
N GLU A 170 61.40 -139.75 -51.38
CA GLU A 170 61.79 -138.80 -50.33
C GLU A 170 61.25 -139.20 -48.95
N MET A 171 59.98 -139.62 -48.86
CA MET A 171 59.36 -140.13 -47.63
C MET A 171 60.18 -141.23 -46.94
N LYS A 172 60.73 -142.18 -47.73
CA LYS A 172 61.59 -143.26 -47.21
C LYS A 172 62.92 -142.77 -46.63
N ASN A 173 63.47 -141.66 -47.13
CA ASN A 173 64.73 -141.11 -46.64
C ASN A 173 64.56 -140.38 -45.31
N TYR A 174 63.49 -139.57 -45.15
CA TYR A 174 63.23 -138.86 -43.90
C TYR A 174 62.93 -139.80 -42.73
N SER A 175 62.15 -140.87 -42.96
CA SER A 175 61.86 -141.87 -41.92
C SER A 175 63.14 -142.50 -41.33
N LYS A 176 64.20 -142.61 -42.13
CA LYS A 176 65.48 -143.22 -41.73
C LYS A 176 66.45 -142.25 -41.04
N GLN A 177 66.19 -140.94 -41.09
CA GLN A 177 66.93 -139.94 -40.31
C GLN A 177 66.39 -139.79 -38.88
N VAL A 178 65.08 -139.97 -38.66
CA VAL A 178 64.48 -139.87 -37.32
C VAL A 178 64.99 -140.98 -36.41
N GLU A 179 65.00 -142.23 -36.91
CA GLU A 179 65.46 -143.42 -36.19
C GLU A 179 66.92 -143.29 -35.68
N LEU A 180 67.77 -142.53 -36.37
CA LEU A 180 69.15 -142.24 -35.94
C LEU A 180 69.26 -141.09 -34.92
N ARG A 181 68.26 -140.20 -34.82
CA ARG A 181 68.25 -139.14 -33.81
C ARG A 181 67.85 -139.65 -32.43
N ASP A 182 66.84 -140.51 -32.35
CA ASP A 182 66.24 -140.88 -31.07
C ASP A 182 67.23 -141.71 -30.21
N ASN A 183 68.05 -142.55 -30.86
CA ASN A 183 69.16 -143.28 -30.25
C ASN A 183 70.26 -142.38 -29.64
N GLU A 184 70.44 -141.14 -30.14
CA GLU A 184 71.41 -140.19 -29.59
C GLU A 184 70.82 -139.40 -28.39
N ILE A 185 69.51 -139.14 -28.41
CA ILE A 185 68.79 -138.42 -27.35
C ILE A 185 68.82 -139.22 -26.04
N GLU A 186 68.58 -140.54 -26.10
CA GLU A 186 68.55 -141.40 -24.91
C GLU A 186 69.91 -141.45 -24.19
N ARG A 187 71.03 -141.39 -24.93
CA ARG A 187 72.38 -141.33 -24.31
C ARG A 187 72.66 -140.00 -23.61
N LEU A 188 72.12 -138.89 -24.13
CA LEU A 188 72.35 -137.55 -23.56
C LEU A 188 71.53 -137.32 -22.28
N ALA A 189 70.38 -137.97 -22.12
CA ALA A 189 69.52 -137.83 -20.94
C ALA A 189 70.22 -138.17 -19.62
N VAL A 190 71.11 -139.17 -19.63
CA VAL A 190 71.84 -139.66 -18.44
C VAL A 190 72.85 -138.63 -17.89
N ALA A 191 73.24 -137.62 -18.67
CA ALA A 191 74.23 -136.62 -18.28
C ALA A 191 73.67 -135.39 -17.53
N LEU A 192 72.35 -135.34 -17.28
CA LEU A 192 71.65 -134.09 -16.90
C LEU A 192 71.16 -133.99 -15.45
N ASP A 193 71.31 -135.03 -14.62
CA ASP A 193 70.76 -135.06 -13.24
C ASP A 193 71.65 -134.30 -12.23
N GLY A 194 71.91 -133.01 -12.49
CA GLY A 194 72.95 -132.23 -11.80
C GLY A 194 72.82 -130.71 -11.88
N GLY A 195 71.60 -130.15 -11.93
CA GLY A 195 71.38 -128.69 -12.04
C GLY A 195 70.10 -128.20 -11.35
N ARG A 196 70.05 -126.91 -11.01
CA ARG A 196 68.82 -126.25 -10.48
C ARG A 196 67.82 -125.98 -11.61
N SER A 197 66.53 -126.14 -11.35
CA SER A 197 65.48 -125.98 -12.36
C SER A 197 65.27 -124.52 -12.80
N HIS A 198 64.84 -124.37 -14.06
CA HIS A 198 64.65 -123.08 -14.72
C HIS A 198 63.43 -122.30 -14.18
N ASP A 199 62.40 -123.02 -13.74
CA ASP A 199 61.08 -122.46 -13.42
C ASP A 199 61.10 -121.42 -12.29
N VAL A 200 61.96 -121.63 -11.28
CA VAL A 200 62.09 -120.72 -10.13
C VAL A 200 62.62 -119.35 -10.59
N ILE A 201 63.59 -119.35 -11.50
CA ILE A 201 64.19 -118.12 -12.05
C ILE A 201 63.18 -117.40 -12.95
N SER A 202 62.39 -118.15 -13.75
CA SER A 202 61.30 -117.58 -14.55
C SER A 202 60.16 -117.02 -13.71
N LEU A 203 59.84 -117.61 -12.54
CA LEU A 203 58.83 -117.08 -11.63
C LEU A 203 59.27 -115.76 -10.98
N GLU A 204 60.51 -115.69 -10.48
CA GLU A 204 61.02 -114.48 -9.83
C GLU A 204 61.10 -113.29 -10.81
N ALA A 205 61.55 -113.55 -12.04
CA ALA A 205 61.58 -112.56 -13.11
C ALA A 205 60.17 -112.03 -13.46
N LYS A 206 59.16 -112.91 -13.51
CA LYS A 206 57.76 -112.50 -13.72
C LYS A 206 57.19 -111.71 -12.53
N SER A 207 57.48 -112.10 -11.29
CA SER A 207 57.00 -111.36 -10.09
C SER A 207 57.50 -109.91 -10.09
N ARG A 208 58.80 -109.70 -10.32
CA ARG A 208 59.42 -108.36 -10.41
C ARG A 208 58.92 -107.54 -11.62
N SER A 209 58.33 -108.18 -12.63
CA SER A 209 57.66 -107.51 -13.75
C SER A 209 56.24 -107.08 -13.38
N ASN A 210 55.49 -107.94 -12.69
CA ASN A 210 54.13 -107.66 -12.25
C ASN A 210 54.08 -106.53 -11.21
N GLU A 211 55.04 -106.50 -10.29
CA GLU A 211 55.19 -105.45 -9.26
C GLU A 211 55.32 -104.05 -9.89
N LYS A 212 56.19 -103.90 -10.91
CA LYS A 212 56.32 -102.65 -11.68
C LYS A 212 55.07 -102.25 -12.46
N ILE A 213 54.26 -103.24 -12.90
CA ILE A 213 52.98 -102.98 -13.57
C ILE A 213 51.95 -102.47 -12.54
N ILE A 214 51.95 -103.03 -11.33
CA ILE A 214 51.09 -102.56 -10.22
C ILE A 214 51.47 -101.14 -9.82
N ASP A 215 52.76 -100.81 -9.67
CA ASP A 215 53.21 -99.44 -9.39
C ASP A 215 52.76 -98.44 -10.47
N HIS A 216 52.89 -98.81 -11.75
CA HIS A 216 52.45 -97.98 -12.87
C HIS A 216 50.92 -97.79 -12.89
N LEU A 217 50.14 -98.84 -12.62
CA LEU A 217 48.68 -98.78 -12.52
C LEU A 217 48.23 -97.96 -11.32
N ASN A 218 48.90 -98.04 -10.17
CA ASN A 218 48.61 -97.21 -9.00
C ASN A 218 48.82 -95.72 -9.30
N LEU A 219 49.96 -95.37 -9.92
CA LEU A 219 50.24 -93.99 -10.35
C LEU A 219 49.21 -93.49 -11.38
N GLN A 220 48.75 -94.37 -12.27
CA GLN A 220 47.66 -94.05 -13.21
C GLN A 220 46.31 -93.85 -12.50
N VAL A 221 46.01 -94.65 -11.47
CA VAL A 221 44.79 -94.49 -10.66
C VAL A 221 44.83 -93.20 -9.84
N GLU A 222 45.95 -92.83 -9.24
CA GLU A 222 46.10 -91.55 -8.53
C GLU A 222 45.91 -90.36 -9.48
N PHE A 223 46.50 -90.41 -10.68
CA PHE A 223 46.28 -89.39 -11.72
C PHE A 223 44.81 -89.30 -12.16
N LEU A 224 44.13 -90.45 -12.32
CA LEU A 224 42.71 -90.50 -12.65
C LEU A 224 41.80 -90.01 -11.51
N GLN A 225 42.17 -90.23 -10.25
CA GLN A 225 41.44 -89.70 -9.09
C GLN A 225 41.63 -88.18 -8.95
N GLN A 226 42.84 -87.68 -9.13
CA GLN A 226 43.13 -86.24 -9.08
C GLN A 226 42.42 -85.51 -10.23
N THR A 227 42.54 -86.01 -11.48
CA THR A 227 41.82 -85.41 -12.62
C THR A 227 40.30 -85.52 -12.49
N LYS A 228 39.75 -86.60 -11.91
CA LYS A 228 38.33 -86.67 -11.55
C LYS A 228 37.95 -85.56 -10.56
N LYS A 229 38.73 -85.36 -9.50
CA LYS A 229 38.47 -84.32 -8.48
C LYS A 229 38.54 -82.91 -9.06
N ASP A 230 39.51 -82.64 -9.95
CA ASP A 230 39.64 -81.35 -10.62
C ASP A 230 38.50 -81.10 -11.62
N LEU A 231 37.97 -82.16 -12.25
CA LEU A 231 36.76 -82.09 -13.08
C LEU A 231 35.49 -81.88 -12.23
N GLU A 232 35.36 -82.56 -11.09
CA GLU A 232 34.23 -82.39 -10.16
C GLU A 232 34.16 -80.96 -9.63
N LYS A 233 35.29 -80.40 -9.16
CA LYS A 233 35.36 -78.99 -8.77
C LYS A 233 35.02 -78.07 -9.95
N ARG A 234 35.53 -78.33 -11.15
CA ARG A 234 35.25 -77.49 -12.31
C ARG A 234 33.79 -77.55 -12.76
N ILE A 235 33.06 -78.63 -12.47
CA ILE A 235 31.61 -78.71 -12.65
C ILE A 235 30.90 -77.84 -11.60
N GLU A 236 31.34 -77.85 -10.34
CA GLU A 236 30.83 -77.00 -9.26
C GLU A 236 31.04 -75.50 -9.58
N ASP A 237 32.26 -75.09 -9.92
CA ASP A 237 32.60 -73.73 -10.38
C ASP A 237 31.73 -73.27 -11.57
N LEU A 238 31.38 -74.18 -12.50
CA LEU A 238 30.50 -73.92 -13.64
C LEU A 238 29.01 -73.86 -13.28
N LEU A 239 28.55 -74.59 -12.26
CA LEU A 239 27.17 -74.55 -11.78
C LEU A 239 26.86 -73.23 -11.06
N ASP A 240 27.78 -72.77 -10.21
CA ASP A 240 27.69 -71.47 -9.53
C ASP A 240 27.76 -70.32 -10.55
N SER A 241 28.70 -70.39 -11.50
CA SER A 241 28.77 -69.43 -12.61
C SER A 241 27.46 -69.39 -13.40
N ARG A 242 26.89 -70.55 -13.75
CA ARG A 242 25.60 -70.63 -14.44
C ARG A 242 24.46 -70.05 -13.60
N GLN A 243 24.43 -70.27 -12.28
CA GLN A 243 23.39 -69.71 -11.41
C GLN A 243 23.47 -68.17 -11.38
N ASN A 244 24.67 -67.61 -11.25
CA ASN A 244 24.88 -66.17 -11.29
C ASN A 244 24.45 -65.59 -12.66
N MET A 245 24.91 -66.17 -13.77
CA MET A 245 24.47 -65.77 -15.12
C MET A 245 22.94 -65.88 -15.30
N THR A 246 22.29 -66.87 -14.68
CA THR A 246 20.82 -67.02 -14.75
C THR A 246 20.12 -65.89 -13.99
N SER A 247 20.64 -65.49 -12.83
CA SER A 247 20.11 -64.34 -12.08
C SER A 247 20.33 -63.00 -12.79
N GLU A 248 21.47 -62.84 -13.47
CA GLU A 248 21.77 -61.68 -14.30
C GLU A 248 20.87 -61.61 -15.53
N VAL A 249 20.66 -62.72 -16.23
CA VAL A 249 19.71 -62.83 -17.35
C VAL A 249 18.27 -62.52 -16.89
N ALA A 250 17.85 -62.95 -15.70
CA ALA A 250 16.55 -62.60 -15.15
C ALA A 250 16.42 -61.09 -14.84
N HIS A 251 17.46 -60.49 -14.25
CA HIS A 251 17.49 -59.04 -13.99
C HIS A 251 17.48 -58.23 -15.30
N LEU A 252 18.27 -58.63 -16.29
CA LEU A 252 18.29 -58.02 -17.62
C LEU A 252 16.96 -58.21 -18.36
N SER A 253 16.28 -59.36 -18.20
CA SER A 253 14.94 -59.57 -18.73
C SER A 253 13.92 -58.59 -18.14
N ASN A 254 13.94 -58.39 -16.82
CA ASN A 254 13.06 -57.43 -16.16
C ASN A 254 13.35 -55.98 -16.59
N LYS A 255 14.63 -55.56 -16.64
CA LYS A 255 14.99 -54.21 -17.12
C LYS A 255 14.68 -54.03 -18.61
N ASN A 256 14.74 -55.07 -19.44
CA ASN A 256 14.26 -55.02 -20.81
C ASN A 256 12.73 -54.88 -20.88
N GLU A 257 11.96 -55.54 -20.00
CA GLU A 257 10.51 -55.38 -19.93
C GLU A 257 10.12 -53.96 -19.48
N GLU A 258 10.82 -53.39 -18.49
CA GLU A 258 10.70 -51.98 -18.12
C GLU A 258 11.04 -51.04 -19.29
N LEU A 259 12.15 -51.26 -20.01
CA LEU A 259 12.52 -50.47 -21.19
C LEU A 259 11.50 -50.60 -22.33
N CYS A 260 10.87 -51.77 -22.50
CA CYS A 260 9.76 -51.93 -23.45
C CYS A 260 8.53 -51.12 -23.03
N GLN A 261 8.22 -51.03 -21.72
CA GLN A 261 7.13 -50.18 -21.22
C GLN A 261 7.46 -48.69 -21.43
N GLU A 262 8.66 -48.25 -21.03
CA GLU A 262 9.18 -46.90 -21.28
C GLU A 262 9.12 -46.53 -22.79
N LEU A 263 9.50 -47.45 -23.68
CA LEU A 263 9.37 -47.27 -25.13
C LEU A 263 7.91 -47.13 -25.60
N THR A 264 6.97 -47.93 -25.07
CA THR A 264 5.55 -47.78 -25.44
C THR A 264 4.91 -46.49 -24.95
N GLU A 265 5.40 -45.93 -23.82
CA GLU A 265 4.99 -44.60 -23.36
C GLU A 265 5.57 -43.50 -24.26
N ILE A 266 6.84 -43.63 -24.68
CA ILE A 266 7.47 -42.74 -25.66
C ILE A 266 6.74 -42.79 -27.02
N ASP A 267 6.38 -43.97 -27.53
CA ASP A 267 5.58 -44.12 -28.75
C ASP A 267 4.20 -43.46 -28.60
N HIS A 268 3.55 -43.59 -27.45
CA HIS A 268 2.26 -42.95 -27.20
C HIS A 268 2.39 -41.42 -27.18
N LEU A 269 3.42 -40.88 -26.53
CA LEU A 269 3.74 -39.45 -26.52
C LEU A 269 4.11 -38.93 -27.91
N ALA A 270 4.89 -39.69 -28.69
CA ALA A 270 5.23 -39.37 -30.08
C ALA A 270 3.97 -39.27 -30.95
N GLN A 271 3.04 -40.22 -30.84
CA GLN A 271 1.75 -40.14 -31.55
C GLN A 271 0.84 -39.01 -31.05
N GLN A 272 0.92 -38.59 -29.79
CA GLN A 272 0.21 -37.40 -29.30
C GLN A 272 0.81 -36.12 -29.90
N LEU A 273 2.14 -35.99 -29.89
CA LEU A 273 2.87 -34.89 -30.51
C LEU A 273 2.64 -34.82 -32.02
N GLU A 274 2.59 -35.94 -32.72
CA GLU A 274 2.27 -36.00 -34.15
C GLU A 274 0.84 -35.54 -34.46
N ARG A 275 -0.15 -35.93 -33.63
CA ARG A 275 -1.53 -35.42 -33.74
C ARG A 275 -1.61 -33.92 -33.45
N HIS A 276 -0.90 -33.43 -32.44
CA HIS A 276 -0.83 -31.98 -32.16
C HIS A 276 -0.15 -31.21 -33.30
N LYS A 277 0.95 -31.74 -33.85
CA LYS A 277 1.63 -31.19 -35.03
C LYS A 277 0.71 -31.14 -36.24
N ALA A 278 -0.07 -32.19 -36.50
CA ALA A 278 -1.04 -32.22 -37.60
C ALA A 278 -2.12 -31.13 -37.43
N ILE A 279 -2.68 -30.97 -36.22
CA ILE A 279 -3.66 -29.92 -35.92
C ILE A 279 -3.06 -28.52 -36.10
N VAL A 280 -1.84 -28.28 -35.60
CA VAL A 280 -1.14 -26.99 -35.75
C VAL A 280 -0.85 -26.67 -37.22
N LEU A 281 -0.44 -27.68 -38.02
CA LEU A 281 -0.26 -27.54 -39.46
C LEU A 281 -1.59 -27.24 -40.17
N GLU A 282 -2.69 -27.92 -39.83
CA GLU A 282 -4.02 -27.63 -40.40
C GLU A 282 -4.47 -26.21 -40.09
N THR A 283 -4.24 -25.70 -38.88
CA THR A 283 -4.52 -24.29 -38.54
C THR A 283 -3.63 -23.33 -39.31
N ALA A 284 -2.33 -23.62 -39.45
CA ALA A 284 -1.40 -22.78 -40.19
C ALA A 284 -1.72 -22.75 -41.70
N ASP A 285 -2.03 -23.88 -42.32
CA ASP A 285 -2.45 -23.96 -43.73
C ASP A 285 -3.77 -23.21 -43.97
N LYS A 286 -4.70 -23.22 -43.00
CA LYS A 286 -5.94 -22.45 -43.04
C LYS A 286 -5.67 -20.93 -42.96
N GLU A 287 -4.84 -20.49 -42.01
CA GLU A 287 -4.44 -19.07 -41.88
C GLU A 287 -3.66 -18.58 -43.11
N ILE A 288 -2.75 -19.40 -43.64
CA ILE A 288 -2.03 -19.15 -44.90
C ILE A 288 -3.02 -19.11 -46.08
N GLY A 289 -4.06 -19.94 -46.08
CA GLY A 289 -5.14 -19.91 -47.08
C GLY A 289 -5.94 -18.60 -47.05
N GLU A 290 -6.35 -18.16 -45.86
CA GLU A 290 -7.07 -16.90 -45.66
C GLU A 290 -6.20 -15.69 -46.04
N ALA A 291 -4.92 -15.68 -45.66
CA ALA A 291 -3.95 -14.67 -46.07
C ALA A 291 -3.71 -14.65 -47.59
N LYS A 292 -3.63 -15.82 -48.25
CA LYS A 292 -3.53 -15.92 -49.72
C LYS A 292 -4.76 -15.32 -50.42
N GLU A 293 -5.96 -15.52 -49.89
CA GLU A 293 -7.18 -14.91 -50.44
C GLU A 293 -7.26 -13.40 -50.17
N GLU A 294 -6.74 -12.89 -49.05
CA GLU A 294 -6.59 -11.44 -48.87
C GLU A 294 -5.55 -10.84 -49.82
N ILE A 295 -4.38 -11.48 -49.99
CA ILE A 295 -3.35 -11.04 -50.94
C ILE A 295 -3.89 -11.00 -52.37
N LYS A 296 -4.72 -11.98 -52.79
CA LYS A 296 -5.42 -11.96 -54.09
C LYS A 296 -6.37 -10.76 -54.22
N LYS A 297 -7.19 -10.48 -53.20
CA LYS A 297 -8.08 -9.30 -53.19
C LYS A 297 -7.28 -8.00 -53.31
N LYS A 298 -6.16 -7.89 -52.59
CA LYS A 298 -5.28 -6.72 -52.69
C LYS A 298 -4.56 -6.60 -54.03
N HIS A 299 -4.20 -7.69 -54.69
CA HIS A 299 -3.71 -7.63 -56.08
C HIS A 299 -4.80 -7.15 -57.04
N SER A 300 -6.06 -7.58 -56.88
CA SER A 300 -7.19 -7.05 -57.68
C SER A 300 -7.40 -5.56 -57.42
N GLU A 301 -7.43 -5.12 -56.16
CA GLU A 301 -7.53 -3.70 -55.79
C GLU A 301 -6.37 -2.85 -56.35
N ILE A 302 -5.18 -3.43 -56.48
CA ILE A 302 -4.01 -2.77 -57.10
C ILE A 302 -4.18 -2.72 -58.62
N GLN A 303 -4.57 -3.82 -59.29
CA GLN A 303 -4.81 -3.83 -60.73
C GLN A 303 -5.89 -2.82 -61.14
N ASP A 304 -7.03 -2.76 -60.42
CA ASP A 304 -8.09 -1.76 -60.66
C ASP A 304 -7.57 -0.31 -60.56
N ARG A 305 -6.65 -0.06 -59.61
CA ARG A 305 -5.97 1.23 -59.44
C ARG A 305 -4.96 1.51 -60.55
N GLU A 306 -4.21 0.51 -61.00
CA GLU A 306 -3.29 0.65 -62.13
C GLU A 306 -4.03 0.90 -63.44
N GLU A 307 -5.17 0.25 -63.68
CA GLU A 307 -6.03 0.49 -64.85
C GLU A 307 -6.71 1.87 -64.81
N THR A 308 -7.08 2.39 -63.64
CA THR A 308 -7.57 3.77 -63.53
C THR A 308 -6.44 4.79 -63.69
N ILE A 309 -5.25 4.54 -63.15
CA ILE A 309 -4.05 5.36 -63.39
C ILE A 309 -3.65 5.34 -64.88
N ALA A 310 -3.76 4.21 -65.57
CA ALA A 310 -3.49 4.09 -67.01
C ALA A 310 -4.49 4.92 -67.84
N ARG A 311 -5.79 4.85 -67.52
CA ARG A 311 -6.83 5.69 -68.14
C ARG A 311 -6.56 7.19 -67.92
N LEU A 312 -6.30 7.61 -66.67
CA LEU A 312 -5.97 9.00 -66.35
C LEU A 312 -4.68 9.49 -67.04
N LYS A 313 -3.65 8.63 -67.18
CA LYS A 313 -2.44 8.93 -67.97
C LYS A 313 -2.76 9.13 -69.45
N LEU A 314 -3.65 8.31 -70.03
CA LEU A 314 -4.11 8.47 -71.41
C LEU A 314 -4.89 9.77 -71.60
N GLU A 315 -5.85 10.07 -70.71
CA GLU A 315 -6.65 11.31 -70.72
C GLU A 315 -5.75 12.56 -70.62
N LEU A 316 -4.81 12.58 -69.68
CA LEU A 316 -3.79 13.64 -69.58
C LEU A 316 -2.93 13.75 -70.85
N SER A 317 -2.66 12.65 -71.55
CA SER A 317 -1.92 12.68 -72.82
C SER A 317 -2.75 13.23 -73.98
N SER A 318 -4.08 13.05 -73.98
CA SER A 318 -4.98 13.72 -74.94
C SER A 318 -5.10 15.22 -74.64
N TYR A 319 -5.30 15.61 -73.38
CA TYR A 319 -5.37 17.03 -73.01
C TYR A 319 -4.05 17.77 -73.29
N ARG A 320 -2.89 17.11 -73.15
CA ARG A 320 -1.60 17.66 -73.59
C ARG A 320 -1.56 17.90 -75.11
N ARG A 321 -1.94 16.89 -75.91
CA ARG A 321 -1.99 16.99 -77.39
C ARG A 321 -3.02 18.02 -77.89
N GLU A 322 -4.13 18.18 -77.19
CA GLU A 322 -5.14 19.21 -77.48
C GLU A 322 -4.62 20.62 -77.16
N LYS A 323 -3.99 20.80 -75.98
CA LYS A 323 -3.31 22.06 -75.62
C LYS A 323 -2.20 22.42 -76.62
N GLU A 324 -1.44 21.43 -77.08
CA GLU A 324 -0.36 21.60 -78.05
C GLU A 324 -0.90 22.11 -79.40
N LYS A 325 -1.93 21.45 -79.96
CA LYS A 325 -2.66 21.92 -81.16
C LYS A 325 -3.22 23.33 -81.00
N LEU A 326 -3.88 23.63 -79.88
CA LEU A 326 -4.41 24.98 -79.62
C LEU A 326 -3.30 26.04 -79.50
N SER A 327 -2.09 25.63 -79.08
CA SER A 327 -0.91 26.50 -79.07
C SER A 327 -0.32 26.70 -80.48
N GLU A 328 -0.33 25.67 -81.33
CA GLU A 328 0.06 25.76 -82.75
C GLU A 328 -0.92 26.64 -83.54
N GLU A 329 -2.24 26.45 -83.35
CA GLU A 329 -3.28 27.29 -83.94
C GLU A 329 -3.15 28.76 -83.49
N LEU A 330 -2.92 29.01 -82.20
CA LEU A 330 -2.69 30.36 -81.67
C LEU A 330 -1.42 31.00 -82.25
N PHE A 331 -0.35 30.22 -82.42
CA PHE A 331 0.90 30.68 -83.05
C PHE A 331 0.68 31.03 -84.52
N GLY A 332 0.05 30.15 -85.30
CA GLY A 332 -0.32 30.42 -86.70
C GLY A 332 -1.23 31.64 -86.85
N LYS A 333 -2.18 31.85 -85.92
CA LYS A 333 -3.00 33.08 -85.90
C LYS A 333 -2.20 34.33 -85.52
N SER A 334 -1.13 34.20 -84.75
CA SER A 334 -0.19 35.30 -84.52
C SER A 334 0.64 35.64 -85.76
N GLU A 335 1.09 34.64 -86.52
CA GLU A 335 1.77 34.86 -87.82
C GLU A 335 0.82 35.45 -88.88
N GLU A 336 -0.42 34.96 -88.99
CA GLU A 336 -1.46 35.57 -89.83
C GLU A 336 -1.68 37.04 -89.46
N LYS A 337 -1.82 37.36 -88.17
CA LYS A 337 -1.95 38.73 -87.67
C LYS A 337 -0.74 39.60 -88.06
N GLN A 338 0.48 39.10 -87.89
CA GLN A 338 1.69 39.84 -88.23
C GLN A 338 1.82 40.07 -89.75
N ASN A 339 1.46 39.09 -90.57
CA ASN A 339 1.40 39.23 -92.02
C ASN A 339 0.33 40.26 -92.45
N LEU A 340 -0.84 40.25 -91.81
CA LEU A 340 -1.89 41.26 -92.03
C LEU A 340 -1.44 42.67 -91.59
N GLU A 341 -0.71 42.81 -90.49
CA GLU A 341 -0.12 44.09 -90.06
C GLU A 341 0.93 44.60 -91.06
N ILE A 342 1.75 43.72 -91.63
CA ILE A 342 2.69 44.06 -92.71
C ILE A 342 1.93 44.56 -93.95
N ILE A 343 0.94 43.81 -94.44
CA ILE A 343 0.12 44.18 -95.61
C ILE A 343 -0.64 45.49 -95.38
N LEU A 344 -1.17 45.70 -94.17
CA LEU A 344 -1.85 46.93 -93.78
C LEU A 344 -0.88 48.12 -93.74
N SER A 345 0.36 47.94 -93.25
CA SER A 345 1.40 48.98 -93.30
C SER A 345 1.82 49.34 -94.74
N GLN A 346 1.92 48.35 -95.63
CA GLN A 346 2.19 48.56 -97.06
C GLN A 346 1.04 49.32 -97.73
N THR A 347 -0.21 48.95 -97.42
CA THR A 347 -1.43 49.60 -97.95
C THR A 347 -1.57 51.03 -97.42
N GLN A 348 -1.15 51.32 -96.18
CA GLN A 348 -1.07 52.67 -95.63
C GLN A 348 0.03 53.50 -96.32
N ALA A 349 1.20 52.92 -96.60
CA ALA A 349 2.27 53.58 -97.33
C ALA A 349 1.89 53.91 -98.78
N GLU A 350 1.22 52.97 -99.48
CA GLU A 350 0.65 53.20 -100.81
C GLU A 350 -0.45 54.27 -100.78
N ASN A 351 -1.40 54.21 -99.83
CA ASN A 351 -2.40 55.27 -99.65
C ASN A 351 -1.74 56.64 -99.43
N HIS A 352 -0.75 56.74 -98.55
CA HIS A 352 -0.05 58.01 -98.30
C HIS A 352 0.71 58.52 -99.54
N ARG A 353 1.25 57.62 -100.37
CA ARG A 353 1.86 57.95 -101.67
C ARG A 353 0.81 58.40 -102.70
N LEU A 354 -0.37 57.80 -102.70
CA LEU A 354 -1.48 58.17 -103.57
C LEU A 354 -2.10 59.50 -103.14
N SER A 355 -2.33 59.74 -101.85
CA SER A 355 -2.75 61.05 -101.31
C SER A 355 -1.78 62.16 -101.72
N LYS A 356 -0.46 61.95 -101.59
CA LYS A 356 0.54 62.91 -102.06
C LYS A 356 0.52 63.13 -103.58
N LYS A 357 0.18 62.12 -104.39
CA LYS A 357 -0.07 62.30 -105.83
C LYS A 357 -1.34 63.12 -106.09
N VAL A 358 -2.43 62.87 -105.35
CA VAL A 358 -3.68 63.63 -105.46
C VAL A 358 -3.46 65.09 -105.05
N GLU A 359 -2.78 65.34 -103.93
CA GLU A 359 -2.41 66.68 -103.45
C GLU A 359 -1.55 67.44 -104.48
N ASN A 360 -0.55 66.80 -105.08
CA ASN A 360 0.23 67.40 -106.17
C ASN A 360 -0.61 67.68 -107.42
N LEU A 361 -1.54 66.78 -107.79
CA LEU A 361 -2.47 66.99 -108.91
C LEU A 361 -3.51 68.08 -108.61
N GLU A 362 -3.92 68.25 -107.35
CA GLU A 362 -4.73 69.38 -106.91
C GLU A 362 -3.98 70.69 -107.01
N ILE A 363 -2.70 70.74 -106.61
CA ILE A 363 -1.85 71.94 -106.77
C ILE A 363 -1.74 72.30 -108.26
N ILE A 364 -1.41 71.34 -109.13
CA ILE A 364 -1.33 71.56 -110.59
C ILE A 364 -2.70 71.98 -111.15
N ASN A 365 -3.82 71.41 -110.70
CA ASN A 365 -5.15 71.86 -111.11
C ASN A 365 -5.47 73.27 -110.63
N ARG A 366 -5.06 73.67 -109.42
CA ARG A 366 -5.22 75.05 -108.92
C ARG A 366 -4.38 76.02 -109.75
N GLU A 367 -3.15 75.67 -110.09
CA GLU A 367 -2.29 76.45 -110.99
C GLU A 367 -2.90 76.58 -112.40
N LEU A 368 -3.41 75.49 -112.98
CA LEU A 368 -4.10 75.51 -114.27
C LEU A 368 -5.42 76.29 -114.24
N VAL A 369 -6.17 76.23 -113.14
CA VAL A 369 -7.39 77.07 -112.95
C VAL A 369 -7.01 78.54 -112.82
N ILE A 370 -5.97 78.87 -112.05
CA ILE A 370 -5.46 80.25 -111.95
C ILE A 370 -4.98 80.76 -113.32
N GLU A 371 -4.31 79.93 -114.12
CA GLU A 371 -3.86 80.29 -115.46
C GLU A 371 -5.04 80.45 -116.45
N LEU A 372 -6.06 79.58 -116.36
CA LEU A 372 -7.30 79.75 -117.11
C LEU A 372 -8.07 81.01 -116.71
N GLU A 373 -8.11 81.35 -115.41
CA GLU A 373 -8.69 82.61 -114.95
C GLU A 373 -7.84 83.83 -115.33
N ARG A 374 -6.50 83.71 -115.38
CA ARG A 374 -5.60 84.75 -115.90
C ARG A 374 -5.88 85.01 -117.38
N MET A 375 -5.97 83.95 -118.20
CA MET A 375 -6.38 84.09 -119.61
C MET A 375 -7.81 84.62 -119.76
N ARG A 376 -8.73 84.30 -118.84
CA ARG A 376 -10.10 84.88 -118.82
C ARG A 376 -10.13 86.35 -118.42
N LEU A 377 -9.13 86.84 -117.68
CA LEU A 377 -8.98 88.24 -117.27
C LEU A 377 -8.17 89.08 -118.29
N GLU A 378 -7.21 88.47 -118.99
CA GLU A 378 -6.43 89.10 -120.06
C GLU A 378 -7.20 89.18 -121.40
N GLY A 379 -8.25 88.37 -121.60
CA GLY A 379 -9.03 88.23 -122.85
C GLY A 379 -10.38 88.99 -122.91
N GLY A 380 -10.44 90.25 -122.47
CA GLY A 380 -11.69 91.00 -122.26
C GLY A 380 -12.48 91.54 -123.47
N ILE A 381 -12.71 90.78 -124.55
CA ILE A 381 -13.62 91.18 -125.65
C ILE A 381 -14.52 90.02 -126.12
N ALA A 382 -15.83 90.10 -125.82
CA ALA A 382 -16.92 89.79 -126.76
C ALA A 382 -18.31 90.09 -126.14
N LEU A 383 -19.22 90.64 -126.95
CA LEU A 383 -20.65 90.78 -126.64
C LEU A 383 -21.43 89.49 -126.95
N GLY A 384 -22.64 89.36 -126.39
CA GLY A 384 -23.69 88.45 -126.87
C GLY A 384 -23.92 87.23 -125.96
N ASP A 385 -24.83 87.29 -124.99
CA ASP A 385 -26.31 87.14 -125.06
C ASP A 385 -26.83 85.69 -125.25
N LYS A 386 -27.50 85.20 -124.19
CA LYS A 386 -28.54 84.16 -124.14
C LYS A 386 -28.15 82.70 -124.45
N SER A 387 -27.90 81.97 -123.36
CA SER A 387 -28.67 80.81 -122.83
C SER A 387 -29.51 79.90 -123.76
N PRO A 388 -29.78 78.62 -123.38
CA PRO A 388 -29.41 77.90 -122.16
C PRO A 388 -28.56 76.63 -122.42
N SER A 389 -27.90 76.07 -121.39
CA SER A 389 -27.05 74.87 -121.53
C SER A 389 -27.20 73.86 -120.39
N ARG A 390 -26.89 72.59 -120.71
CA ARG A 390 -27.18 71.35 -119.94
C ARG A 390 -26.54 71.25 -118.56
N LEU A 391 -25.67 72.19 -118.19
CA LEU A 391 -25.01 72.23 -116.89
C LEU A 391 -26.01 72.49 -115.75
N ASP A 392 -27.02 73.33 -115.98
CA ASP A 392 -28.04 73.68 -114.99
C ASP A 392 -28.92 72.48 -114.62
N THR A 393 -29.19 71.59 -115.58
CA THR A 393 -29.91 70.33 -115.37
C THR A 393 -29.05 69.28 -114.64
N PHE A 394 -27.73 69.33 -114.81
CA PHE A 394 -26.77 68.45 -114.13
C PHE A 394 -26.53 68.86 -112.67
N VAL A 395 -26.43 70.17 -112.39
CA VAL A 395 -26.40 70.70 -111.02
C VAL A 395 -27.66 70.26 -110.27
N LYS A 396 -28.84 70.39 -110.90
CA LYS A 396 -30.12 70.04 -110.27
C LYS A 396 -30.25 68.55 -109.94
N THR A 397 -29.71 67.65 -110.77
CA THR A 397 -29.67 66.21 -110.45
C THR A 397 -28.72 65.91 -109.29
N ILE A 398 -27.57 66.60 -109.20
CA ILE A 398 -26.66 66.47 -108.04
C ILE A 398 -27.31 67.01 -106.74
N GLU A 399 -28.16 68.04 -106.82
CA GLU A 399 -28.95 68.49 -105.66
C GLU A 399 -30.03 67.47 -105.24
N GLU A 400 -30.69 66.84 -106.21
CA GLU A 400 -31.68 65.78 -105.96
C GLU A 400 -31.04 64.52 -105.35
N ASP A 401 -29.85 64.12 -105.80
CA ASP A 401 -29.03 63.03 -105.24
C ASP A 401 -28.53 63.34 -103.82
N ARG A 402 -28.01 64.55 -103.59
CA ARG A 402 -27.63 65.03 -102.25
C ARG A 402 -28.79 64.88 -101.27
N ASP A 403 -29.97 65.33 -101.68
CA ASP A 403 -31.15 65.30 -100.82
C ASP A 403 -31.75 63.88 -100.73
N TYR A 404 -31.51 62.99 -101.70
CA TYR A 404 -31.81 61.55 -101.60
C TYR A 404 -30.98 60.88 -100.50
N TYR A 405 -29.65 60.95 -100.54
CA TYR A 405 -28.80 60.34 -99.52
C TYR A 405 -29.02 60.95 -98.12
N LYS A 406 -29.36 62.24 -98.05
CA LYS A 406 -29.77 62.89 -96.78
C LYS A 406 -31.06 62.29 -96.21
N ARG A 407 -32.07 62.01 -97.06
CA ARG A 407 -33.31 61.33 -96.66
C ARG A 407 -33.06 59.88 -96.24
N GLU A 408 -32.14 59.18 -96.91
CA GLU A 408 -31.80 57.79 -96.59
C GLU A 408 -31.03 57.67 -95.26
N LEU A 409 -30.09 58.58 -94.99
CA LEU A 409 -29.38 58.66 -93.71
C LEU A 409 -30.32 59.03 -92.55
N GLU A 410 -31.33 59.89 -92.79
CA GLU A 410 -32.43 60.11 -91.86
C GLU A 410 -33.29 58.86 -91.63
N CYS A 411 -33.57 58.04 -92.66
CA CYS A 411 -34.29 56.77 -92.50
C CYS A 411 -33.51 55.78 -91.63
N LEU A 412 -32.21 55.64 -91.85
CA LEU A 412 -31.35 54.77 -91.04
C LEU A 412 -31.26 55.24 -89.57
N GLN A 413 -31.22 56.56 -89.32
CA GLN A 413 -31.30 57.09 -87.95
C GLN A 413 -32.68 56.91 -87.29
N LYS A 414 -33.78 56.91 -88.07
CA LYS A 414 -35.15 56.68 -87.56
C LYS A 414 -35.38 55.23 -87.12
N ILE A 415 -34.69 54.25 -87.71
CA ILE A 415 -34.77 52.83 -87.30
C ILE A 415 -34.31 52.63 -85.85
N PHE A 416 -33.27 53.34 -85.40
CA PHE A 416 -32.72 53.18 -84.04
C PHE A 416 -33.36 54.07 -82.96
N LYS A 417 -34.28 54.99 -83.31
CA LYS A 417 -34.82 55.98 -82.35
C LYS A 417 -36.33 56.26 -82.48
N ARG A 418 -37.19 55.22 -82.51
CA ARG A 418 -38.61 55.36 -82.09
C ARG A 418 -39.35 54.05 -81.80
N ARG A 419 -39.22 53.53 -80.57
CA ARG A 419 -40.35 52.89 -79.85
C ARG A 419 -40.13 52.93 -78.34
N SER A 420 -41.12 53.45 -77.63
CA SER A 420 -41.18 53.51 -76.16
C SER A 420 -42.04 52.37 -75.60
N SER A 421 -42.02 52.23 -74.27
CA SER A 421 -42.91 51.43 -73.39
C SER A 421 -44.40 51.41 -73.82
N PRO A 422 -45.25 50.42 -73.44
CA PRO A 422 -45.22 49.75 -72.12
C PRO A 422 -45.77 48.28 -72.00
N LEU A 423 -45.90 47.83 -70.74
CA LEU A 423 -46.97 46.97 -70.17
C LEU A 423 -47.04 45.43 -70.46
N VAL A 424 -46.44 44.65 -69.55
CA VAL A 424 -47.02 43.49 -68.81
C VAL A 424 -47.98 42.51 -69.55
N LYS A 425 -47.40 41.40 -70.07
CA LYS A 425 -47.86 39.97 -70.11
C LYS A 425 -46.82 39.13 -70.89
N SER A 426 -46.78 37.80 -70.88
CA SER A 426 -47.64 36.71 -70.33
C SER A 426 -46.82 35.73 -69.45
N PRO A 427 -47.35 34.59 -68.92
CA PRO A 427 -46.68 33.86 -67.83
C PRO A 427 -46.04 32.50 -68.16
N GLU A 428 -45.24 32.04 -67.17
CA GLU A 428 -44.72 30.69 -66.87
C GLU A 428 -43.38 30.26 -67.52
N LYS A 429 -42.41 29.67 -66.79
CA LYS A 429 -42.23 29.42 -65.33
C LYS A 429 -40.72 29.20 -65.05
N SER A 430 -40.19 29.80 -63.98
CA SER A 430 -38.97 29.34 -63.26
C SER A 430 -39.03 29.90 -61.83
N GLU A 431 -38.48 29.20 -60.83
CA GLU A 431 -39.04 29.28 -59.47
C GLU A 431 -38.49 30.39 -58.56
N ASP A 432 -37.29 30.91 -58.80
CA ASP A 432 -36.59 31.84 -57.90
C ASP A 432 -37.29 33.19 -57.68
N LEU A 433 -38.23 33.58 -58.56
CA LEU A 433 -38.93 34.86 -58.47
C LEU A 433 -40.05 34.90 -57.40
N ARG A 434 -40.34 33.77 -56.72
CA ARG A 434 -41.51 33.60 -55.85
C ARG A 434 -41.38 34.10 -54.41
N LEU A 435 -40.16 34.38 -53.93
CA LEU A 435 -39.93 34.89 -52.57
C LEU A 435 -40.02 36.43 -52.53
N VAL A 436 -39.11 37.11 -53.23
CA VAL A 436 -39.00 38.59 -53.28
C VAL A 436 -40.31 39.29 -53.67
N THR A 437 -41.16 38.65 -54.48
CA THR A 437 -42.45 39.21 -54.89
C THR A 437 -43.45 39.30 -53.72
N ARG A 438 -43.41 38.37 -52.75
CA ARG A 438 -44.31 38.40 -51.57
C ARG A 438 -43.94 39.52 -50.61
N GLU A 439 -42.65 39.64 -50.30
CA GLU A 439 -42.11 40.65 -49.38
C GLU A 439 -42.48 42.07 -49.84
N ARG A 440 -42.42 42.34 -51.16
CA ARG A 440 -42.92 43.59 -51.75
C ARG A 440 -44.40 43.82 -51.48
N ASP A 441 -45.26 42.84 -51.75
CA ASP A 441 -46.71 43.02 -51.71
C ASP A 441 -47.25 43.11 -50.26
N GLU A 442 -46.59 42.46 -49.32
CA GLU A 442 -46.89 42.60 -47.88
C GLU A 442 -46.49 43.98 -47.34
N LEU A 443 -45.34 44.52 -47.75
CA LEU A 443 -44.92 45.90 -47.44
C LEU A 443 -45.86 46.95 -48.07
N GLN A 444 -46.24 46.76 -49.34
CA GLN A 444 -47.19 47.63 -50.04
C GLN A 444 -48.56 47.63 -49.32
N SER A 445 -49.02 46.46 -48.86
CA SER A 445 -50.28 46.31 -48.11
C SER A 445 -50.29 47.01 -46.75
N MET A 446 -49.14 47.29 -46.14
CA MET A 446 -49.08 48.06 -44.89
C MET A 446 -49.14 49.57 -45.13
N LEU A 447 -48.45 50.09 -46.15
CA LEU A 447 -48.50 51.52 -46.50
C LEU A 447 -49.93 51.99 -46.82
N ASP A 448 -50.67 51.19 -47.58
CA ASP A 448 -52.08 51.42 -47.96
C ASP A 448 -53.06 51.52 -46.76
N ARG A 449 -52.64 51.04 -45.57
CA ARG A 449 -53.41 51.12 -44.32
C ARG A 449 -53.05 52.38 -43.52
N PHE A 450 -51.76 52.74 -43.47
CA PHE A 450 -51.32 53.98 -42.82
C PHE A 450 -51.88 55.24 -43.52
N GLU A 451 -51.93 55.25 -44.86
CA GLU A 451 -52.50 56.38 -45.60
C GLU A 451 -54.00 56.59 -45.30
N LYS A 452 -54.77 55.50 -45.20
CA LYS A 452 -56.20 55.57 -44.84
C LYS A 452 -56.41 56.09 -43.41
N HIS A 453 -55.59 55.66 -42.45
CA HIS A 453 -55.71 56.10 -41.06
C HIS A 453 -55.27 57.57 -40.88
N MET A 454 -54.33 58.06 -41.70
CA MET A 454 -53.94 59.47 -41.72
C MET A 454 -55.08 60.40 -42.18
N ILE A 455 -55.90 59.98 -43.15
CA ILE A 455 -57.10 60.72 -43.61
C ILE A 455 -58.14 60.81 -42.48
N GLU A 456 -58.30 59.74 -41.71
CA GLU A 456 -59.26 59.64 -40.60
C GLU A 456 -58.93 60.62 -39.45
N ILE A 457 -57.64 60.72 -39.07
CA ILE A 457 -57.16 61.67 -38.06
C ILE A 457 -57.39 63.13 -38.50
N GLN A 458 -57.19 63.45 -39.79
CA GLN A 458 -57.45 64.80 -40.34
C GLN A 458 -58.94 65.20 -40.34
N SER A 459 -59.86 64.25 -40.22
CA SER A 459 -61.29 64.52 -40.03
C SER A 459 -61.57 65.01 -38.60
N ASN A 460 -61.08 64.27 -37.60
CA ASN A 460 -61.42 64.50 -36.19
C ASN A 460 -60.93 65.86 -35.66
N VAL A 461 -59.76 66.34 -36.11
CA VAL A 461 -59.22 67.66 -35.74
C VAL A 461 -60.15 68.81 -36.19
N LYS A 462 -60.85 68.66 -37.32
CA LYS A 462 -61.80 69.68 -37.82
C LYS A 462 -63.05 69.76 -36.94
N LEU A 463 -63.49 68.65 -36.35
CA LEU A 463 -64.66 68.64 -35.46
C LEU A 463 -64.38 69.40 -34.15
N LEU A 464 -63.26 69.07 -33.48
CA LEU A 464 -62.85 69.68 -32.21
C LEU A 464 -62.61 71.20 -32.31
N THR A 465 -62.22 71.68 -33.50
CA THR A 465 -62.03 73.12 -33.74
C THR A 465 -63.35 73.89 -33.60
N VAL A 466 -64.49 73.30 -34.02
CA VAL A 466 -65.82 73.93 -33.97
C VAL A 466 -66.38 74.03 -32.55
N GLU A 467 -65.97 73.14 -31.65
CA GLU A 467 -66.46 73.13 -30.26
C GLU A 467 -65.79 74.21 -29.39
N LYS A 468 -64.49 74.45 -29.61
CA LYS A 468 -63.71 75.49 -28.93
C LYS A 468 -64.37 76.88 -29.09
N ASP A 469 -64.70 77.26 -30.31
CA ASP A 469 -65.13 78.63 -30.61
C ASP A 469 -66.55 78.94 -30.06
N LYS A 470 -67.35 77.92 -29.72
CA LYS A 470 -68.63 78.10 -28.99
C LYS A 470 -68.45 78.49 -27.52
N LEU A 471 -67.38 78.05 -26.85
CA LEU A 471 -67.18 78.35 -25.43
C LEU A 471 -66.76 79.81 -25.18
N SER A 472 -65.98 80.39 -26.10
CA SER A 472 -65.41 81.73 -25.92
C SER A 472 -66.47 82.85 -25.82
N VAL A 473 -67.62 82.68 -26.48
CA VAL A 473 -68.69 83.69 -26.54
C VAL A 473 -69.43 83.83 -25.20
N LEU A 474 -69.49 82.77 -24.39
CA LEU A 474 -70.24 82.77 -23.12
C LEU A 474 -69.51 83.49 -21.98
N TYR A 475 -68.18 83.56 -22.04
CA TYR A 475 -67.36 84.19 -20.99
C TYR A 475 -67.50 85.72 -20.98
N GLU A 476 -67.50 86.33 -22.17
CA GLU A 476 -67.47 87.80 -22.36
C GLU A 476 -68.76 88.50 -21.87
N GLN A 477 -69.88 87.77 -21.82
CA GLN A 477 -71.14 88.31 -21.32
C GLN A 477 -71.14 88.56 -19.81
N SER A 478 -70.47 87.71 -19.02
CA SER A 478 -70.50 87.78 -17.55
C SER A 478 -69.66 88.92 -16.95
N GLN A 479 -68.73 89.50 -17.72
CA GLN A 479 -67.76 90.48 -17.19
C GLN A 479 -68.37 91.89 -16.96
N ASN A 480 -69.52 92.20 -17.60
CA ASN A 480 -70.03 93.57 -17.70
C ASN A 480 -70.93 94.02 -16.53
N GLU A 481 -71.59 93.10 -15.82
CA GLU A 481 -72.60 93.47 -14.80
C GLU A 481 -72.02 93.98 -13.46
N LEU A 482 -70.75 93.66 -13.16
CA LEU A 482 -70.18 93.88 -11.82
C LEU A 482 -69.86 95.35 -11.48
N ASN A 483 -69.70 96.22 -12.48
CA ASN A 483 -69.07 97.54 -12.31
C ASN A 483 -69.98 98.68 -11.82
N HIS A 484 -71.25 98.42 -11.50
CA HIS A 484 -72.28 99.48 -11.45
C HIS A 484 -72.70 100.02 -10.04
N LEU A 485 -72.08 99.59 -8.93
CA LEU A 485 -72.78 99.57 -7.62
C LEU A 485 -72.16 100.26 -6.35
N ARG A 486 -71.25 101.25 -6.43
CA ARG A 486 -70.74 101.98 -5.20
C ARG A 486 -70.40 103.50 -5.37
N ARG A 487 -71.10 104.42 -4.67
CA ARG A 487 -70.79 105.88 -4.47
C ARG A 487 -71.48 106.52 -3.20
N GLU A 488 -71.03 107.71 -2.72
CA GLU A 488 -71.54 108.61 -1.61
C GLU A 488 -71.25 108.26 -0.10
N LYS A 489 -71.45 109.08 0.98
CA LYS A 489 -72.17 110.38 1.24
C LYS A 489 -71.48 111.41 2.21
N LYS A 490 -72.14 112.06 3.24
CA LYS A 490 -71.63 113.29 3.95
C LYS A 490 -72.09 113.60 5.44
N THR A 491 -72.03 114.87 5.92
CA THR A 491 -71.77 115.39 7.33
C THR A 491 -72.72 116.51 7.91
N CYS A 492 -72.79 116.78 9.25
CA CYS A 492 -73.37 117.99 9.99
C CYS A 492 -73.16 117.91 11.57
N PHE A 493 -73.42 118.84 12.54
CA PHE A 493 -73.50 120.35 12.70
C PHE A 493 -73.44 120.82 14.22
N LEU A 494 -73.96 122.00 14.67
CA LEU A 494 -73.74 122.72 15.99
C LEU A 494 -74.97 123.42 16.69
N THR A 495 -74.89 123.78 18.00
CA THR A 495 -75.69 124.80 18.84
C THR A 495 -75.29 124.73 20.35
N LYS A 496 -75.78 125.47 21.40
CA LYS A 496 -76.05 126.92 21.75
C LYS A 496 -76.31 127.10 23.30
N ASN A 497 -76.30 128.32 23.89
CA ASN A 497 -76.31 128.62 25.37
C ASN A 497 -77.47 129.53 25.92
N HIS A 498 -77.70 129.51 27.26
CA HIS A 498 -78.22 130.62 28.11
C HIS A 498 -77.78 130.47 29.60
N ALA A 499 -77.84 131.55 30.40
CA ALA A 499 -77.48 131.68 31.84
C ALA A 499 -76.00 131.36 32.26
N GLU A 500 -75.33 132.30 32.95
CA GLU A 500 -73.86 132.25 33.13
C GLU A 500 -73.29 132.31 34.57
N GLU A 501 -74.06 132.65 35.61
CA GLU A 501 -73.43 133.03 36.89
C GLU A 501 -73.00 131.83 37.78
N GLU A 502 -73.87 130.83 38.00
CA GLU A 502 -73.49 129.60 38.73
C GLU A 502 -72.40 128.78 38.01
N ARG A 503 -72.36 128.90 36.69
CA ARG A 503 -71.48 128.15 35.78
C ARG A 503 -69.98 128.42 36.03
N LYS A 504 -69.62 129.59 36.58
CA LYS A 504 -68.22 130.02 36.76
C LYS A 504 -67.44 129.15 37.76
N ASN A 505 -68.07 128.76 38.86
CA ASN A 505 -67.40 127.95 39.90
C ASN A 505 -67.29 126.47 39.48
N ALA A 506 -68.37 125.88 38.94
CA ALA A 506 -68.35 124.50 38.46
C ALA A 506 -67.37 124.25 37.30
N LEU A 507 -67.08 125.29 36.48
CA LEU A 507 -66.09 125.22 35.39
C LEU A 507 -64.64 125.01 35.87
N ALA A 508 -64.29 125.39 37.11
CA ALA A 508 -62.93 125.29 37.59
C ALA A 508 -62.50 123.82 37.80
N ASP A 509 -63.30 123.04 38.52
CA ASP A 509 -62.96 121.64 38.83
C ASP A 509 -63.18 120.71 37.65
N PHE A 510 -64.16 120.99 36.78
CA PHE A 510 -64.36 120.21 35.55
C PHE A 510 -63.14 120.27 34.61
N ARG A 511 -62.40 121.39 34.59
CA ARG A 511 -61.14 121.50 33.82
C ARG A 511 -60.03 120.57 34.33
N ARG A 512 -59.99 120.30 35.64
CA ARG A 512 -58.98 119.43 36.27
C ARG A 512 -59.21 117.96 35.91
N ALA A 513 -60.45 117.49 36.08
CA ALA A 513 -60.85 116.15 35.68
C ALA A 513 -60.77 115.93 34.15
N ALA A 514 -60.98 116.99 33.35
CA ALA A 514 -60.83 116.92 31.90
C ALA A 514 -59.37 116.62 31.49
N SER A 515 -58.38 117.32 32.05
CA SER A 515 -56.97 117.16 31.67
C SER A 515 -56.35 115.84 32.15
N GLU A 516 -56.74 115.32 33.31
CA GLU A 516 -56.33 113.97 33.76
C GLU A 516 -56.88 112.87 32.82
N ARG A 517 -58.16 112.98 32.43
CA ARG A 517 -58.80 112.08 31.47
C ARG A 517 -58.18 112.18 30.07
N GLU A 518 -57.72 113.35 29.67
CA GLU A 518 -57.02 113.60 28.41
C GLU A 518 -55.63 112.97 28.41
N GLY A 519 -54.85 113.14 29.49
CA GLY A 519 -53.54 112.49 29.67
C GLY A 519 -53.61 110.95 29.72
N LEU A 520 -54.67 110.38 30.29
CA LEU A 520 -54.90 108.93 30.23
C LEU A 520 -55.31 108.45 28.82
N ARG A 521 -56.08 109.25 28.09
CA ARG A 521 -56.46 108.95 26.69
C ARG A 521 -55.25 108.98 25.77
N GLU A 522 -54.36 109.95 25.93
CA GLU A 522 -53.13 110.04 25.13
C GLU A 522 -52.20 108.85 25.40
N LYS A 523 -52.05 108.43 26.67
CA LYS A 523 -51.30 107.21 27.02
C LYS A 523 -51.90 105.94 26.41
N LEU A 524 -53.23 105.78 26.45
CA LEU A 524 -53.90 104.62 25.84
C LEU A 524 -53.72 104.61 24.32
N LYS A 525 -53.81 105.78 23.68
CA LYS A 525 -53.58 105.97 22.25
C LYS A 525 -52.15 105.61 21.86
N VAL A 526 -51.14 106.13 22.57
CA VAL A 526 -49.72 105.78 22.31
C VAL A 526 -49.50 104.27 22.42
N LEU A 527 -50.01 103.61 23.47
CA LEU A 527 -49.90 102.16 23.61
C LEU A 527 -50.63 101.38 22.50
N GLN A 528 -51.73 101.91 21.96
CA GLN A 528 -52.44 101.32 20.82
C GLN A 528 -51.69 101.56 19.49
N GLU A 529 -51.03 102.70 19.32
CA GLU A 529 -50.20 103.03 18.16
C GLU A 529 -48.89 102.21 18.17
N GLU A 530 -48.24 102.04 19.33
CA GLU A 530 -47.08 101.16 19.53
C GLU A 530 -47.45 99.68 19.27
N TYR A 531 -48.51 99.17 19.88
CA TYR A 531 -48.99 97.81 19.62
C TYR A 531 -49.40 97.60 18.15
N GLY A 532 -50.00 98.60 17.51
CA GLY A 532 -50.35 98.56 16.09
C GLY A 532 -49.12 98.51 15.19
N LEU A 533 -48.08 99.30 15.49
CA LEU A 533 -46.81 99.29 14.78
C LEU A 533 -46.06 97.97 14.97
N ASP A 534 -45.98 97.43 16.18
CA ASP A 534 -45.29 96.17 16.45
C ASP A 534 -46.04 94.96 15.89
N LYS A 535 -47.39 94.97 15.92
CA LYS A 535 -48.19 93.99 15.19
C LYS A 535 -47.92 94.04 13.69
N LEU A 536 -47.86 95.24 13.09
CA LEU A 536 -47.56 95.39 11.65
C LEU A 536 -46.15 94.89 11.30
N LYS A 537 -45.13 95.17 12.14
CA LYS A 537 -43.77 94.63 11.98
C LYS A 537 -43.78 93.09 12.04
N LEU A 538 -44.51 92.51 12.99
CA LEU A 538 -44.64 91.05 13.13
C LEU A 538 -45.37 90.43 11.93
N GLU A 539 -46.45 91.05 11.42
CA GLU A 539 -47.16 90.57 10.23
C GLU A 539 -46.31 90.66 8.96
N GLN A 540 -45.49 91.72 8.83
CA GLN A 540 -44.51 91.84 7.74
C GLN A 540 -43.38 90.82 7.86
N GLU A 541 -42.85 90.59 9.06
CA GLU A 541 -41.78 89.62 9.31
C GLU A 541 -42.26 88.17 9.13
N VAL A 542 -43.49 87.84 9.56
CA VAL A 542 -44.13 86.55 9.28
C VAL A 542 -44.33 86.38 7.77
N SER A 543 -44.83 87.39 7.06
CA SER A 543 -44.98 87.33 5.59
C SER A 543 -43.64 87.15 4.88
N ARG A 544 -42.58 87.81 5.37
CA ARG A 544 -41.21 87.66 4.87
C ARG A 544 -40.70 86.24 5.11
N LEU A 545 -40.85 85.71 6.34
CA LEU A 545 -40.44 84.37 6.71
C LEU A 545 -41.18 83.31 5.89
N GLU A 546 -42.51 83.41 5.76
CA GLU A 546 -43.31 82.54 4.88
C GLU A 546 -42.81 82.55 3.44
N SER A 547 -42.49 83.72 2.88
CA SER A 547 -41.96 83.82 1.52
C SER A 547 -40.59 83.11 1.38
N THR A 548 -39.74 83.21 2.40
CA THR A 548 -38.45 82.49 2.42
C THR A 548 -38.61 80.99 2.64
N VAL A 549 -39.58 80.55 3.46
CA VAL A 549 -39.89 79.13 3.66
C VAL A 549 -40.39 78.52 2.36
N LYS A 550 -41.39 79.14 1.69
CA LYS A 550 -41.93 78.67 0.40
C LYS A 550 -40.82 78.55 -0.66
N ARG A 551 -39.90 79.52 -0.72
CA ARG A 551 -38.74 79.48 -1.63
C ARG A 551 -37.77 78.33 -1.28
N LEU A 552 -37.45 78.14 -0.01
CA LEU A 552 -36.60 77.04 0.46
C LEU A 552 -37.27 75.66 0.26
N GLU A 553 -38.60 75.59 0.33
CA GLU A 553 -39.35 74.36 0.01
C GLU A 553 -39.31 74.03 -1.48
N THR A 554 -39.42 75.02 -2.38
CA THR A 554 -39.22 74.81 -3.82
C THR A 554 -37.77 74.42 -4.12
N GLU A 555 -36.78 75.14 -3.58
CA GLU A 555 -35.36 74.81 -3.74
C GLU A 555 -35.05 73.39 -3.22
N ARG A 556 -35.68 72.95 -2.12
CA ARG A 556 -35.58 71.58 -1.61
C ARG A 556 -36.22 70.55 -2.54
N LEU A 557 -37.38 70.84 -3.14
CA LEU A 557 -38.04 69.92 -4.08
C LEU A 557 -37.25 69.76 -5.39
N ASP A 558 -36.66 70.85 -5.88
CA ASP A 558 -35.75 70.85 -7.03
C ASP A 558 -34.46 70.07 -6.71
N GLN A 559 -33.91 70.23 -5.50
CA GLN A 559 -32.78 69.43 -5.02
C GLN A 559 -33.14 67.94 -4.85
N VAL A 560 -34.33 67.60 -4.36
CA VAL A 560 -34.79 66.20 -4.22
C VAL A 560 -35.00 65.54 -5.59
N SER A 561 -35.60 66.24 -6.56
CA SER A 561 -35.79 65.70 -7.91
C SER A 561 -34.48 65.53 -8.68
N THR A 562 -33.55 66.49 -8.57
CA THR A 562 -32.20 66.35 -9.15
C THR A 562 -31.38 65.26 -8.47
N VAL A 563 -31.48 65.08 -7.14
CA VAL A 563 -30.88 63.94 -6.44
C VAL A 563 -31.52 62.60 -6.85
N SER A 564 -32.82 62.55 -7.14
CA SER A 564 -33.44 61.33 -7.71
C SER A 564 -32.85 61.02 -9.08
N LEU A 565 -32.86 61.98 -10.01
CA LEU A 565 -32.32 61.80 -11.36
C LEU A 565 -30.83 61.39 -11.35
N LEU A 566 -30.04 61.93 -10.42
CA LEU A 566 -28.64 61.53 -10.23
C LEU A 566 -28.51 60.12 -9.65
N LYS A 567 -29.38 59.68 -8.73
CA LYS A 567 -29.43 58.29 -8.26
C LYS A 567 -29.83 57.33 -9.37
N ASP A 568 -30.85 57.67 -10.15
CA ASP A 568 -31.32 56.87 -11.28
C ASP A 568 -30.22 56.74 -12.34
N LYS A 569 -29.47 57.82 -12.62
CA LYS A 569 -28.31 57.75 -13.51
C LYS A 569 -27.14 56.98 -12.91
N VAL A 570 -26.86 57.11 -11.60
CA VAL A 570 -25.85 56.30 -10.91
C VAL A 570 -26.21 54.81 -11.00
N SER A 571 -27.44 54.41 -10.67
CA SER A 571 -27.91 53.02 -10.82
C SER A 571 -27.72 52.52 -12.24
N SER A 572 -28.09 53.30 -13.26
CA SER A 572 -27.88 52.88 -14.66
C SER A 572 -26.39 52.73 -15.04
N LEU A 573 -25.49 53.50 -14.43
CA LEU A 573 -24.05 53.40 -14.65
C LEU A 573 -23.44 52.24 -13.85
N GLU A 574 -23.98 51.94 -12.68
CA GLU A 574 -23.63 50.75 -11.88
C GLU A 574 -24.09 49.48 -12.59
N ASP A 575 -25.30 49.46 -13.17
CA ASP A 575 -25.80 48.36 -14.00
C ASP A 575 -25.00 48.21 -15.30
N GLU A 576 -24.71 49.30 -16.02
CA GLU A 576 -23.81 49.29 -17.18
C GLU A 576 -22.40 48.77 -16.81
N LEU A 577 -21.86 49.16 -15.65
CA LEU A 577 -20.57 48.70 -15.14
C LEU A 577 -20.59 47.23 -14.70
N ASN A 578 -21.67 46.76 -14.08
CA ASN A 578 -21.87 45.36 -13.73
C ASN A 578 -21.95 44.49 -14.99
N ILE A 579 -22.73 44.92 -16.01
CA ILE A 579 -22.78 44.25 -17.31
C ILE A 579 -21.40 44.23 -17.99
N LYS A 580 -20.63 45.33 -17.91
CA LYS A 580 -19.29 45.41 -18.52
C LYS A 580 -18.24 44.61 -17.76
N THR A 581 -18.31 44.53 -16.44
CA THR A 581 -17.40 43.70 -15.63
C THR A 581 -17.71 42.22 -15.79
N HIS A 582 -18.98 41.81 -15.88
CA HIS A 582 -19.33 40.44 -16.28
C HIS A 582 -18.88 40.11 -17.71
N GLN A 583 -19.03 41.02 -18.68
CA GLN A 583 -18.50 40.81 -20.04
C GLN A 583 -16.97 40.68 -20.09
N LEU A 584 -16.25 41.43 -19.26
CA LEU A 584 -14.79 41.33 -19.11
C LEU A 584 -14.36 40.05 -18.36
N LEU A 585 -15.13 39.61 -17.37
CA LEU A 585 -14.89 38.35 -16.67
C LEU A 585 -15.05 37.17 -17.63
N ASN A 586 -16.20 37.08 -18.30
CA ASN A 586 -16.49 36.01 -19.26
C ASN A 586 -15.43 35.96 -20.37
N THR A 587 -15.09 37.10 -20.99
CA THR A 587 -14.04 37.12 -22.04
C THR A 587 -12.63 36.82 -21.50
N SER A 588 -12.36 37.05 -20.22
CA SER A 588 -11.13 36.60 -19.55
C SER A 588 -11.15 35.09 -19.26
N GLU A 589 -12.30 34.53 -18.93
CA GLU A 589 -12.50 33.08 -18.73
C GLU A 589 -12.41 32.34 -20.07
N ASP A 590 -13.06 32.83 -21.12
CA ASP A 590 -12.92 32.34 -22.50
C ASP A 590 -11.44 32.38 -22.94
N SER A 591 -10.75 33.50 -22.70
CA SER A 591 -9.32 33.63 -23.00
C SER A 591 -8.44 32.66 -22.21
N ALA A 592 -8.80 32.35 -20.97
CA ALA A 592 -8.13 31.32 -20.17
C ALA A 592 -8.40 29.91 -20.73
N GLN A 593 -9.64 29.61 -21.12
CA GLN A 593 -10.04 28.34 -21.75
C GLN A 593 -9.28 28.13 -23.08
N TYR A 594 -9.33 29.07 -24.02
CA TYR A 594 -8.57 29.01 -25.27
C TYR A 594 -7.05 28.89 -25.03
N LYS A 595 -6.52 29.48 -23.96
CA LYS A 595 -5.11 29.34 -23.58
C LYS A 595 -4.79 27.94 -23.03
N THR A 596 -5.71 27.30 -22.32
CA THR A 596 -5.56 25.89 -21.92
C THR A 596 -5.69 24.93 -23.11
N GLU A 597 -6.62 25.16 -24.04
CA GLU A 597 -6.76 24.40 -25.29
C GLU A 597 -5.53 24.55 -26.18
N LEU A 598 -5.00 25.77 -26.35
CA LEU A 598 -3.77 26.01 -27.09
C LEU A 598 -2.58 25.23 -26.48
N ASN A 599 -2.55 25.08 -25.16
CA ASN A 599 -1.49 24.34 -24.48
C ASN A 599 -1.67 22.82 -24.57
N SER A 600 -2.90 22.29 -24.51
CA SER A 600 -3.15 20.86 -24.72
C SER A 600 -2.93 20.47 -26.19
N LEU A 601 -3.34 21.30 -27.15
CA LEU A 601 -3.02 21.12 -28.57
C LEU A 601 -1.52 21.19 -28.85
N LYS A 602 -0.76 22.06 -28.18
CA LYS A 602 0.72 22.05 -28.26
C LYS A 602 1.32 20.76 -27.70
N LEU A 603 0.87 20.30 -26.54
CA LEU A 603 1.37 19.05 -25.94
C LEU A 603 1.06 17.84 -26.82
N LEU A 604 -0.15 17.78 -27.39
CA LEU A 604 -0.55 16.77 -28.37
C LEU A 604 0.31 16.84 -29.63
N ASN A 605 0.57 18.05 -30.15
CA ASN A 605 1.43 18.22 -31.34
C ASN A 605 2.89 17.86 -31.06
N GLU A 606 3.42 18.14 -29.86
CA GLU A 606 4.73 17.64 -29.43
C GLU A 606 4.77 16.11 -29.31
N GLN A 607 3.69 15.49 -28.83
CA GLN A 607 3.59 14.03 -28.73
C GLN A 607 3.50 13.38 -30.11
N ILE A 608 2.70 13.95 -31.02
CA ILE A 608 2.63 13.56 -32.43
C ILE A 608 4.02 13.71 -33.07
N GLN A 609 4.68 14.85 -32.91
CA GLN A 609 6.01 15.08 -33.48
C GLN A 609 7.05 14.07 -32.97
N LYS A 610 7.05 13.77 -31.65
CA LYS A 610 7.91 12.72 -31.07
C LYS A 610 7.62 11.35 -31.69
N SER A 611 6.35 10.95 -31.79
CA SER A 611 5.98 9.67 -32.43
C SER A 611 6.34 9.62 -33.92
N LEU A 612 6.26 10.74 -34.63
CA LEU A 612 6.58 10.86 -36.05
C LEU A 612 8.10 10.78 -36.28
N ASP A 613 8.90 11.43 -35.43
CA ASP A 613 10.36 11.30 -35.47
C ASP A 613 10.86 9.92 -35.01
N GLU A 614 10.14 9.25 -34.11
CA GLU A 614 10.42 7.85 -33.72
C GLU A 614 10.06 6.86 -34.85
N ILE A 615 8.91 7.04 -35.53
CA ILE A 615 8.55 6.29 -36.74
C ILE A 615 9.57 6.55 -37.87
N ARG A 616 10.02 7.79 -38.08
CA ARG A 616 11.11 8.11 -39.02
C ARG A 616 12.39 7.38 -38.65
N HIS A 617 12.77 7.35 -37.37
CA HIS A 617 13.97 6.63 -36.96
C HIS A 617 13.84 5.12 -37.21
N GLN A 618 12.71 4.50 -36.87
CA GLN A 618 12.43 3.10 -37.18
C GLN A 618 12.45 2.82 -38.69
N LEU A 619 11.89 3.72 -39.51
CA LEU A 619 11.97 3.63 -40.98
C LEU A 619 13.42 3.66 -41.45
N THR A 620 14.24 4.63 -41.00
CA THR A 620 15.67 4.68 -41.39
C THR A 620 16.44 3.44 -40.93
N LEU A 621 16.12 2.85 -39.78
CA LEU A 621 16.73 1.58 -39.36
C LEU A 621 16.32 0.43 -40.30
N LYS A 622 15.05 0.37 -40.72
CA LYS A 622 14.56 -0.64 -41.67
C LYS A 622 15.08 -0.45 -43.10
N GLU A 623 15.31 0.79 -43.53
CA GLU A 623 15.97 1.11 -44.80
C GLU A 623 17.43 0.62 -44.79
N ASN A 624 18.18 0.85 -43.70
CA ASN A 624 19.54 0.32 -43.55
C ASN A 624 19.58 -1.22 -43.43
N GLU A 625 18.67 -1.84 -42.67
CA GLU A 625 18.56 -3.30 -42.58
C GLU A 625 18.21 -3.93 -43.94
N LEU A 626 17.33 -3.30 -44.73
CA LEU A 626 17.01 -3.73 -46.09
C LEU A 626 18.21 -3.58 -47.04
N GLN A 627 18.97 -2.48 -46.95
CA GLN A 627 20.16 -2.28 -47.77
C GLN A 627 21.22 -3.35 -47.46
N SER A 628 21.53 -3.63 -46.19
CA SER A 628 22.47 -4.70 -45.84
C SER A 628 21.98 -6.09 -46.30
N ALA A 629 20.67 -6.36 -46.24
CA ALA A 629 20.12 -7.61 -46.80
C ALA A 629 20.24 -7.68 -48.34
N GLN A 630 20.14 -6.54 -49.04
CA GLN A 630 20.36 -6.46 -50.49
C GLN A 630 21.84 -6.68 -50.86
N GLU A 631 22.77 -6.09 -50.11
CA GLU A 631 24.21 -6.31 -50.24
C GLU A 631 24.59 -7.79 -49.96
N GLU A 632 23.95 -8.44 -48.98
CA GLU A 632 24.13 -9.88 -48.74
C GLU A 632 23.55 -10.76 -49.86
N ILE A 633 22.41 -10.38 -50.46
CA ILE A 633 21.82 -11.07 -51.61
C ILE A 633 22.74 -10.98 -52.83
N GLU A 634 23.25 -9.80 -53.17
CA GLU A 634 24.19 -9.60 -54.30
C GLU A 634 25.44 -10.48 -54.13
N ILE A 635 25.99 -10.53 -52.91
CA ILE A 635 27.13 -11.41 -52.55
C ILE A 635 26.78 -12.92 -52.62
N LEU A 636 25.51 -13.30 -52.47
CA LEU A 636 25.05 -14.69 -52.62
C LEU A 636 24.76 -15.04 -54.09
N GLU A 637 24.26 -14.11 -54.88
CA GLU A 637 24.07 -14.26 -56.34
C GLU A 637 25.42 -14.43 -57.04
N ASP A 638 26.44 -13.60 -56.72
CA ASP A 638 27.82 -13.77 -57.19
C ASP A 638 28.41 -15.17 -56.84
N LYS A 639 28.09 -15.70 -55.66
CA LYS A 639 28.52 -17.05 -55.25
C LYS A 639 27.78 -18.14 -56.02
N ILE A 640 26.49 -17.95 -56.31
CA ILE A 640 25.70 -18.86 -57.13
C ILE A 640 26.26 -18.89 -58.55
N ASP A 641 26.52 -17.73 -59.17
CA ASP A 641 27.07 -17.64 -60.52
C ASP A 641 28.48 -18.24 -60.62
N THR A 642 29.35 -17.98 -59.65
CA THR A 642 30.69 -18.61 -59.64
C THR A 642 30.65 -20.12 -59.40
N LEU A 643 29.63 -20.65 -58.71
CA LEU A 643 29.38 -22.10 -58.58
C LEU A 643 28.74 -22.71 -59.83
N GLN A 644 27.83 -22.00 -60.51
CA GLN A 644 27.26 -22.43 -61.79
C GLN A 644 28.35 -22.52 -62.87
N ASN A 645 29.21 -21.50 -63.00
CA ASN A 645 30.33 -21.51 -63.95
C ASN A 645 31.34 -22.64 -63.67
N LYS A 646 31.61 -22.97 -62.40
CA LYS A 646 32.39 -24.17 -62.04
C LYS A 646 31.67 -25.46 -62.45
N THR A 647 30.37 -25.55 -62.22
CA THR A 647 29.55 -26.73 -62.57
C THR A 647 29.52 -26.95 -64.09
N LEU A 648 29.41 -25.88 -64.88
CA LEU A 648 29.50 -25.91 -66.35
C LEU A 648 30.88 -26.40 -66.82
N SER A 649 31.98 -25.81 -66.34
CA SER A 649 33.33 -26.25 -66.73
C SER A 649 33.64 -27.70 -66.33
N GLN A 650 33.12 -28.16 -65.19
CA GLN A 650 33.19 -29.57 -64.80
C GLN A 650 32.37 -30.47 -65.73
N ASN A 651 31.15 -30.08 -66.10
CA ASN A 651 30.32 -30.81 -67.05
C ASN A 651 30.97 -30.91 -68.44
N ASP A 652 31.59 -29.84 -68.93
CA ASP A 652 32.35 -29.85 -70.20
C ASP A 652 33.54 -30.83 -70.11
N SER A 653 34.26 -30.86 -68.98
CA SER A 653 35.33 -31.84 -68.76
C SER A 653 34.82 -33.29 -68.72
N LEU A 654 33.62 -33.53 -68.16
CA LEU A 654 32.97 -34.84 -68.15
C LEU A 654 32.47 -35.26 -69.54
N ILE A 655 31.99 -34.32 -70.36
CA ILE A 655 31.64 -34.56 -71.76
C ILE A 655 32.88 -34.93 -72.56
N LEU A 656 33.98 -34.19 -72.37
CA LEU A 656 35.27 -34.49 -73.01
C LEU A 656 35.76 -35.89 -72.61
N LEU A 657 35.78 -36.21 -71.31
CA LEU A 657 36.23 -37.51 -70.80
C LEU A 657 35.36 -38.66 -71.34
N ARG A 658 34.02 -38.52 -71.33
CA ARG A 658 33.09 -39.47 -71.97
C ARG A 658 33.37 -39.63 -73.46
N SER A 659 33.75 -38.58 -74.18
CA SER A 659 34.13 -38.67 -75.59
C SER A 659 35.42 -39.48 -75.79
N THR A 660 36.41 -39.35 -74.91
CA THR A 660 37.65 -40.15 -74.95
C THR A 660 37.43 -41.62 -74.60
N VAL A 661 36.58 -41.93 -73.61
CA VAL A 661 36.19 -43.32 -73.31
C VAL A 661 35.49 -43.96 -74.50
N ASN A 662 34.49 -43.28 -75.09
CA ASN A 662 33.80 -43.74 -76.31
C ASN A 662 34.71 -43.88 -77.55
N ALA A 663 35.90 -43.26 -77.56
CA ALA A 663 36.91 -43.44 -78.60
C ALA A 663 37.79 -44.67 -78.31
N LEU A 664 38.24 -44.82 -77.07
CA LEU A 664 39.03 -45.99 -76.62
C LEU A 664 38.24 -47.30 -76.69
N ASP A 665 36.94 -47.29 -76.40
CA ASP A 665 36.08 -48.46 -76.56
C ASP A 665 35.99 -48.91 -78.03
N LYS A 666 35.86 -47.97 -78.97
CA LYS A 666 35.86 -48.26 -80.41
C LYS A 666 37.22 -48.74 -80.91
N GLU A 667 38.30 -48.14 -80.42
CA GLU A 667 39.66 -48.59 -80.75
C GLU A 667 39.88 -50.02 -80.26
N LYS A 668 39.52 -50.32 -78.99
CA LYS A 668 39.52 -51.66 -78.41
C LYS A 668 38.72 -52.65 -79.25
N ASP A 669 37.50 -52.31 -79.65
CA ASP A 669 36.64 -53.20 -80.43
C ASP A 669 37.22 -53.46 -81.84
N SER A 670 37.82 -52.44 -82.49
CA SER A 670 38.51 -52.62 -83.77
C SER A 670 39.81 -53.45 -83.66
N LEU A 671 40.51 -53.35 -82.52
CA LEU A 671 41.67 -54.18 -82.22
C LEU A 671 41.27 -55.63 -81.92
N GLN A 672 40.12 -55.84 -81.26
CA GLN A 672 39.51 -57.16 -81.04
C GLN A 672 39.18 -57.83 -82.39
N GLU A 673 38.43 -57.16 -83.28
CA GLU A 673 38.14 -57.65 -84.64
C GLU A 673 39.42 -58.00 -85.40
N SER A 674 40.44 -57.14 -85.34
CA SER A 674 41.72 -57.39 -86.03
C SER A 674 42.57 -58.49 -85.37
N ILE A 675 42.32 -58.87 -84.12
CA ILE A 675 42.93 -60.05 -83.47
C ILE A 675 42.20 -61.32 -83.92
N ASP A 676 40.87 -61.28 -83.98
CA ASP A 676 40.04 -62.41 -84.39
C ASP A 676 40.30 -62.76 -85.87
N GLU A 677 40.31 -61.78 -86.79
CA GLU A 677 40.70 -61.97 -88.20
C GLU A 677 42.08 -62.62 -88.35
N LYS A 678 43.07 -62.20 -87.55
CA LYS A 678 44.42 -62.77 -87.60
C LYS A 678 44.43 -64.20 -87.04
N THR A 679 43.62 -64.48 -86.03
CA THR A 679 43.52 -65.81 -85.41
C THR A 679 42.90 -66.82 -86.39
N GLU A 680 41.79 -66.46 -87.05
CA GLU A 680 41.23 -67.27 -88.14
C GLU A 680 42.24 -67.52 -89.26
N LYS A 681 42.99 -66.47 -89.65
CA LYS A 681 43.96 -66.54 -90.74
C LYS A 681 45.20 -67.36 -90.39
N ILE A 682 45.63 -67.36 -89.12
CA ILE A 682 46.67 -68.26 -88.61
C ILE A 682 46.17 -69.71 -88.68
N ALA A 683 45.00 -70.03 -88.13
CA ALA A 683 44.44 -71.38 -88.16
C ALA A 683 44.25 -71.91 -89.60
N TYR A 684 43.80 -71.06 -90.53
CA TYR A 684 43.73 -71.40 -91.96
C TYR A 684 45.10 -71.68 -92.59
N LEU A 685 46.13 -70.90 -92.25
CA LEU A 685 47.49 -71.12 -92.72
C LEU A 685 48.12 -72.37 -92.11
N GLU A 686 47.82 -72.70 -90.84
CA GLU A 686 48.29 -73.90 -90.15
C GLU A 686 47.72 -75.18 -90.76
N ASP A 687 46.40 -75.26 -91.04
CA ASP A 687 45.85 -76.42 -91.76
C ASP A 687 46.43 -76.54 -93.17
N ASN A 688 46.57 -75.43 -93.90
CA ASN A 688 47.22 -75.45 -95.21
C ASN A 688 48.67 -75.95 -95.11
N LEU A 689 49.44 -75.49 -94.12
CA LEU A 689 50.83 -75.89 -93.91
C LEU A 689 50.91 -77.39 -93.55
N ALA A 690 50.11 -77.88 -92.61
CA ALA A 690 50.03 -79.30 -92.26
C ALA A 690 49.59 -80.18 -93.45
N ASN A 691 48.71 -79.67 -94.32
CA ASN A 691 48.31 -80.38 -95.54
C ASN A 691 49.41 -80.33 -96.62
N LYS A 692 50.21 -79.25 -96.69
CA LYS A 692 51.43 -79.22 -97.52
C LYS A 692 52.50 -80.17 -96.98
N GLU A 693 52.74 -80.23 -95.67
CA GLU A 693 53.67 -81.18 -95.04
C GLU A 693 53.31 -82.63 -95.37
N LYS A 694 52.02 -83.02 -95.29
CA LYS A 694 51.56 -84.35 -95.73
C LYS A 694 51.89 -84.63 -97.21
N THR A 695 51.74 -83.63 -98.09
CA THR A 695 52.14 -83.79 -99.51
C THR A 695 53.66 -83.81 -99.69
N ILE A 696 54.41 -83.04 -98.92
CA ILE A 696 55.88 -83.00 -98.94
C ILE A 696 56.44 -84.33 -98.44
N PHE A 697 55.91 -84.93 -97.37
CA PHE A 697 56.31 -86.25 -96.88
C PHE A 697 56.08 -87.35 -97.93
N ASN A 698 54.92 -87.34 -98.60
CA ASN A 698 54.63 -88.27 -99.68
C ASN A 698 55.55 -88.07 -100.89
N LEU A 699 55.90 -86.82 -101.23
CA LEU A 699 56.85 -86.50 -102.28
C LEU A 699 58.29 -86.83 -101.88
N GLN A 700 58.70 -86.63 -100.62
CA GLN A 700 60.01 -87.05 -100.10
C GLN A 700 60.17 -88.57 -100.21
N LYS A 701 59.10 -89.34 -100.00
CA LYS A 701 59.11 -90.80 -100.21
C LYS A 701 59.31 -91.21 -101.68
N THR A 702 58.77 -90.46 -102.64
CA THR A 702 59.03 -90.73 -104.08
C THR A 702 60.35 -90.14 -104.57
N VAL A 703 60.79 -89.03 -103.98
CA VAL A 703 62.06 -88.34 -104.28
C VAL A 703 63.23 -89.16 -103.76
N THR A 704 63.22 -89.67 -102.52
CA THR A 704 64.26 -90.58 -102.00
C THR A 704 64.41 -91.86 -102.85
N GLN A 705 63.31 -92.38 -103.41
CA GLN A 705 63.32 -93.51 -104.35
C GLN A 705 64.03 -93.20 -105.67
N LEU A 706 64.03 -91.93 -106.11
CA LEU A 706 64.72 -91.44 -107.31
C LEU A 706 66.15 -90.96 -107.00
N GLU A 707 66.36 -90.32 -105.85
CA GLU A 707 67.66 -89.88 -105.34
C GLU A 707 68.63 -91.05 -105.22
N LEU A 708 68.20 -92.22 -104.71
CA LEU A 708 69.06 -93.40 -104.61
C LEU A 708 69.64 -93.86 -105.97
N SER A 709 68.96 -93.55 -107.08
CA SER A 709 69.45 -93.77 -108.46
C SER A 709 70.22 -92.58 -109.04
N LEU A 710 69.92 -91.37 -108.58
CA LEU A 710 70.51 -90.12 -109.05
C LEU A 710 71.85 -89.84 -108.36
N ASP A 711 71.97 -90.16 -107.07
CA ASP A 711 73.13 -89.95 -106.20
C ASP A 711 74.37 -90.72 -106.68
N GLN A 712 74.18 -91.91 -107.28
CA GLN A 712 75.26 -92.67 -107.91
C GLN A 712 75.91 -91.94 -109.12
N LEU A 713 75.17 -91.05 -109.78
CA LEU A 713 75.66 -90.19 -110.87
C LEU A 713 76.03 -88.79 -110.35
N LYS A 714 75.32 -88.30 -109.34
CA LYS A 714 75.51 -87.01 -108.67
C LYS A 714 76.81 -86.96 -107.88
N ASP A 715 77.23 -88.00 -107.16
CA ASP A 715 78.40 -87.89 -106.27
C ASP A 715 79.71 -87.61 -107.01
N ALA A 716 79.82 -88.05 -108.27
CA ALA A 716 80.94 -87.69 -109.15
C ALA A 716 80.93 -86.22 -109.60
N LEU A 717 79.75 -85.57 -109.65
CA LEU A 717 79.54 -84.20 -110.14
C LEU A 717 79.44 -83.19 -108.98
N ASN A 718 78.58 -83.49 -108.01
CA ASN A 718 78.47 -82.81 -106.72
C ASN A 718 79.82 -82.72 -105.99
N GLY A 719 80.77 -83.64 -106.21
CA GLY A 719 82.13 -83.52 -105.68
C GLY A 719 82.89 -82.25 -106.13
N LYS A 720 82.44 -81.58 -107.21
CA LYS A 720 82.91 -80.26 -107.65
C LYS A 720 81.89 -79.15 -107.35
N ASP A 721 80.60 -79.41 -107.56
CA ASP A 721 79.58 -78.37 -107.34
C ASP A 721 79.34 -78.04 -105.85
N ARG A 722 79.54 -79.00 -104.92
CA ARG A 722 79.44 -78.75 -103.46
C ARG A 722 80.45 -77.71 -102.98
N GLU A 723 81.66 -77.68 -103.53
CA GLU A 723 82.68 -76.68 -103.16
C GLU A 723 82.27 -75.26 -103.60
N LEU A 724 81.83 -75.11 -104.85
CA LEU A 724 81.44 -73.82 -105.42
C LEU A 724 80.11 -73.30 -104.85
N ALA A 725 79.10 -74.16 -104.69
CA ALA A 725 77.81 -73.79 -104.12
C ALA A 725 77.93 -73.44 -102.62
N SER A 726 78.80 -74.13 -101.87
CA SER A 726 79.04 -73.79 -100.46
C SER A 726 79.63 -72.39 -100.30
N LEU A 727 80.59 -71.99 -101.13
CA LEU A 727 81.16 -70.64 -101.11
C LEU A 727 80.13 -69.56 -101.50
N HIS A 728 79.22 -69.84 -102.45
CA HIS A 728 78.16 -68.89 -102.81
C HIS A 728 77.10 -68.76 -101.71
N HIS A 729 76.56 -69.86 -101.20
CA HIS A 729 75.58 -69.82 -100.12
C HIS A 729 76.13 -69.26 -98.80
N GLN A 730 77.43 -69.41 -98.50
CA GLN A 730 78.06 -68.71 -97.39
C GLN A 730 78.07 -67.18 -97.61
N PHE A 731 78.32 -66.72 -98.83
CA PHE A 731 78.29 -65.29 -99.17
C PHE A 731 76.87 -64.71 -99.14
N ASP A 732 75.90 -65.41 -99.76
CA ASP A 732 74.49 -65.01 -99.76
C ASP A 732 73.89 -65.03 -98.35
N GLY A 733 74.26 -66.03 -97.53
CA GLY A 733 73.92 -66.13 -96.12
C GLY A 733 74.41 -64.93 -95.32
N VAL A 734 75.71 -64.64 -95.38
CA VAL A 734 76.31 -63.46 -94.70
C VAL A 734 75.70 -62.14 -95.20
N HIS A 735 75.34 -62.03 -96.48
CA HIS A 735 74.68 -60.83 -97.02
C HIS A 735 73.24 -60.67 -96.50
N SER A 736 72.49 -61.78 -96.40
CA SER A 736 71.14 -61.81 -95.82
C SER A 736 71.17 -61.52 -94.32
N GLU A 737 72.09 -62.14 -93.57
CA GLU A 737 72.33 -61.89 -92.14
C GLU A 737 72.72 -60.44 -91.87
N LEU A 738 73.57 -59.83 -92.72
CA LEU A 738 73.91 -58.42 -92.62
C LEU A 738 72.70 -57.52 -92.88
N GLY A 739 71.86 -57.86 -93.87
CA GLY A 739 70.62 -57.15 -94.18
C GLY A 739 69.62 -57.20 -93.02
N GLU A 740 69.42 -58.37 -92.42
CA GLU A 740 68.55 -58.53 -91.25
C GLU A 740 69.13 -57.84 -90.01
N THR A 741 70.46 -57.92 -89.79
CA THR A 741 71.15 -57.20 -88.72
C THR A 741 70.96 -55.68 -88.85
N ILE A 742 70.93 -55.15 -90.07
CA ILE A 742 70.61 -53.73 -90.32
C ILE A 742 69.16 -53.42 -89.95
N ARG A 743 68.18 -54.25 -90.34
CA ARG A 743 66.76 -54.07 -89.96
C ARG A 743 66.57 -54.11 -88.45
N VAL A 744 67.12 -55.13 -87.78
CA VAL A 744 67.07 -55.29 -86.32
C VAL A 744 67.72 -54.09 -85.62
N LYS A 745 68.85 -53.59 -86.12
CA LYS A 745 69.49 -52.36 -85.62
C LYS A 745 68.61 -51.13 -85.80
N GLU A 746 67.93 -50.97 -86.93
CA GLU A 746 67.01 -49.85 -87.16
C GLU A 746 65.75 -49.94 -86.29
N MET A 747 65.20 -51.13 -86.07
CA MET A 747 64.10 -51.37 -85.15
C MET A 747 64.51 -51.06 -83.70
N ALA A 748 65.67 -51.55 -83.26
CA ALA A 748 66.22 -51.25 -81.94
C ALA A 748 66.50 -49.75 -81.75
N LEU A 749 66.95 -49.03 -82.80
CA LEU A 749 67.15 -47.57 -82.74
C LEU A 749 65.82 -46.79 -82.69
N LYS A 750 64.76 -47.28 -83.34
CA LYS A 750 63.41 -46.69 -83.23
C LYS A 750 62.83 -46.90 -81.83
N GLU A 751 62.91 -48.11 -81.28
CA GLU A 751 62.41 -48.40 -79.93
C GLU A 751 63.25 -47.69 -78.86
N ASN A 752 64.57 -47.56 -79.02
CA ASN A 752 65.42 -46.79 -78.09
C ASN A 752 65.02 -45.29 -78.07
N ARG A 753 64.73 -44.68 -79.23
CA ARG A 753 64.20 -43.30 -79.29
C ARG A 753 62.85 -43.19 -78.59
N ARG A 754 61.92 -44.09 -78.89
CA ARG A 754 60.61 -44.14 -78.21
C ARG A 754 60.78 -44.25 -76.69
N LEU A 755 61.63 -45.15 -76.20
CA LEU A 755 61.91 -45.29 -74.77
C LEU A 755 62.58 -44.05 -74.16
N GLN A 756 63.34 -43.27 -74.94
CA GLN A 756 63.84 -41.95 -74.51
C GLN A 756 62.71 -40.91 -74.44
N ASP A 757 61.78 -40.89 -75.40
CA ASP A 757 60.64 -39.98 -75.44
C ASP A 757 59.62 -40.31 -74.32
N ASP A 758 59.36 -41.60 -74.08
CA ASP A 758 58.55 -42.12 -72.97
C ASP A 758 59.20 -41.75 -71.62
N LEU A 759 60.51 -41.96 -71.44
CA LEU A 759 61.24 -41.56 -70.23
C LEU A 759 61.25 -40.04 -70.02
N ALA A 760 61.40 -39.24 -71.09
CA ALA A 760 61.33 -37.78 -71.05
C ALA A 760 59.91 -37.26 -70.75
N THR A 761 58.88 -38.04 -71.07
CA THR A 761 57.49 -37.77 -70.71
C THR A 761 57.23 -38.10 -69.25
N MET A 762 57.57 -39.31 -68.82
CA MET A 762 57.50 -39.74 -67.42
C MET A 762 58.29 -38.82 -66.47
N THR A 763 59.44 -38.28 -66.92
CA THR A 763 60.23 -37.31 -66.14
C THR A 763 59.49 -35.98 -65.95
N ARG A 764 58.81 -35.47 -66.99
CA ARG A 764 57.99 -34.25 -66.91
C ARG A 764 56.76 -34.47 -66.03
N GLU A 765 56.10 -35.62 -66.17
CA GLU A 765 54.93 -35.98 -65.35
C GLU A 765 55.30 -36.09 -63.86
N ASN A 766 56.42 -36.75 -63.53
CA ASN A 766 56.91 -36.79 -62.14
C ASN A 766 57.27 -35.40 -61.60
N GLN A 767 57.78 -34.48 -62.43
CA GLN A 767 58.02 -33.09 -62.03
C GLN A 767 56.71 -32.35 -61.74
N VAL A 768 55.70 -32.47 -62.61
CA VAL A 768 54.36 -31.88 -62.40
C VAL A 768 53.72 -32.42 -61.12
N ILE A 769 53.65 -33.74 -60.96
CA ILE A 769 53.10 -34.41 -59.77
C ILE A 769 53.85 -33.99 -58.50
N SER A 770 55.18 -33.82 -58.57
CA SER A 770 55.96 -33.30 -57.43
C SER A 770 55.58 -31.87 -57.07
N THR A 771 55.38 -30.98 -58.06
CA THR A 771 54.95 -29.61 -57.80
C THR A 771 53.51 -29.52 -57.28
N GLU A 772 52.59 -30.37 -57.76
CA GLU A 772 51.22 -30.48 -57.26
C GLU A 772 51.19 -31.03 -55.82
N LEU A 773 52.07 -31.99 -55.50
CA LEU A 773 52.26 -32.48 -54.14
C LEU A 773 52.81 -31.37 -53.21
N GLU A 774 53.76 -30.55 -53.68
CA GLU A 774 54.24 -29.40 -52.91
C GLU A 774 53.18 -28.30 -52.70
N VAL A 775 52.27 -28.10 -53.67
CA VAL A 775 51.14 -27.16 -53.53
C VAL A 775 50.13 -27.69 -52.52
N THR A 776 49.66 -28.92 -52.69
CA THR A 776 48.68 -29.53 -51.77
C THR A 776 49.22 -29.71 -50.35
N LEU A 777 50.54 -29.92 -50.17
CA LEU A 777 51.19 -29.89 -48.85
C LEU A 777 51.20 -28.48 -48.23
N ARG A 778 51.36 -27.41 -49.02
CA ARG A 778 51.25 -26.03 -48.53
C ARG A 778 49.81 -25.67 -48.15
N GLU A 779 48.85 -25.99 -49.01
CA GLU A 779 47.41 -25.79 -48.75
C GLU A 779 46.97 -26.51 -47.47
N LYS A 780 47.45 -27.74 -47.25
CA LYS A 780 47.24 -28.51 -46.01
C LYS A 780 47.78 -27.80 -44.76
N GLU A 781 48.95 -27.18 -44.86
CA GLU A 781 49.55 -26.47 -43.72
C GLU A 781 48.85 -25.11 -43.46
N GLU A 782 48.43 -24.40 -44.51
CA GLU A 782 47.57 -23.22 -44.40
C GLU A 782 46.17 -23.54 -43.83
N LEU A 783 45.62 -24.71 -44.15
CA LEU A 783 44.37 -25.20 -43.58
C LEU A 783 44.55 -25.54 -42.09
N LYS A 784 45.64 -26.21 -41.69
CA LYS A 784 45.98 -26.42 -40.27
C LYS A 784 46.11 -25.09 -39.51
N VAL A 785 46.80 -24.10 -40.07
CA VAL A 785 46.96 -22.78 -39.42
C VAL A 785 45.61 -22.09 -39.26
N ARG A 786 44.74 -22.14 -40.28
CA ARG A 786 43.35 -21.66 -40.16
C ARG A 786 42.56 -22.41 -39.08
N VAL A 787 42.62 -23.73 -39.05
CA VAL A 787 41.96 -24.55 -38.02
C VAL A 787 42.48 -24.22 -36.61
N HIS A 788 43.80 -24.04 -36.44
CA HIS A 788 44.36 -23.63 -35.16
C HIS A 788 43.90 -22.23 -34.73
N ASN A 789 43.87 -21.27 -35.66
CA ASN A 789 43.33 -19.93 -35.40
C ASN A 789 41.85 -20.00 -34.99
N TYR A 790 41.02 -20.79 -35.69
CA TYR A 790 39.62 -21.01 -35.31
C TYR A 790 39.48 -21.66 -33.93
N ILE A 791 40.32 -22.64 -33.57
CA ILE A 791 40.35 -23.20 -32.20
C ILE A 791 40.67 -22.12 -31.17
N THR A 792 41.65 -21.24 -31.41
CA THR A 792 41.97 -20.15 -30.48
C THR A 792 40.88 -19.09 -30.39
N GLU A 793 40.17 -18.80 -31.49
CA GLU A 793 38.98 -17.94 -31.49
C GLU A 793 37.83 -18.57 -30.71
N VAL A 794 37.52 -19.84 -30.95
CA VAL A 794 36.48 -20.59 -30.21
C VAL A 794 36.78 -20.57 -28.71
N SER A 795 38.00 -20.92 -28.27
CA SER A 795 38.32 -20.87 -26.85
C SER A 795 38.39 -19.47 -26.24
N ARG A 796 38.58 -18.42 -27.07
CA ARG A 796 38.38 -17.02 -26.65
C ARG A 796 36.90 -16.70 -26.45
N PHE A 797 36.01 -17.20 -27.32
CA PHE A 797 34.56 -17.04 -27.18
C PHE A 797 33.99 -17.90 -26.03
N GLU A 798 34.41 -19.15 -25.86
CA GLU A 798 34.09 -20.00 -24.70
C GLU A 798 34.45 -19.29 -23.38
N SER A 799 35.66 -18.74 -23.30
CA SER A 799 36.14 -17.99 -22.13
C SER A 799 35.30 -16.73 -21.85
N LEU A 800 34.80 -16.06 -22.90
CA LEU A 800 33.94 -14.89 -22.80
C LEU A 800 32.51 -15.26 -22.39
N MET A 801 31.95 -16.34 -22.95
CA MET A 801 30.63 -16.88 -22.60
C MET A 801 30.60 -17.32 -21.14
N ALA A 802 31.58 -18.10 -20.68
CA ALA A 802 31.72 -18.49 -19.28
C ALA A 802 31.95 -17.29 -18.33
N LEU A 803 32.33 -16.11 -18.85
CA LEU A 803 32.37 -14.86 -18.11
C LEU A 803 30.97 -14.22 -18.04
N LYS A 804 30.23 -14.20 -19.15
CA LYS A 804 28.86 -13.68 -19.21
C LYS A 804 27.82 -14.54 -18.47
N GLU A 805 27.95 -15.85 -18.49
CA GLU A 805 27.16 -16.75 -17.66
C GLU A 805 27.35 -16.47 -16.16
N ARG A 806 28.58 -16.15 -15.75
CA ARG A 806 28.89 -15.77 -14.36
C ARG A 806 28.31 -14.39 -14.02
N GLU A 807 28.48 -13.39 -14.88
CA GLU A 807 27.85 -12.08 -14.71
C GLU A 807 26.31 -12.19 -14.60
N ASN A 808 25.68 -12.99 -15.47
CA ASN A 808 24.24 -13.25 -15.45
C ASN A 808 23.80 -14.00 -14.19
N LYS A 809 24.56 -15.00 -13.74
CA LYS A 809 24.28 -15.73 -12.50
C LYS A 809 24.38 -14.81 -11.28
N GLU A 810 25.45 -14.03 -11.17
CA GLU A 810 25.59 -13.03 -10.11
C GLU A 810 24.46 -11.99 -10.15
N LEU A 811 24.00 -11.59 -11.34
CA LEU A 811 22.90 -10.65 -11.49
C LEU A 811 21.55 -11.28 -11.07
N LEU A 812 21.33 -12.55 -11.38
CA LEU A 812 20.17 -13.32 -10.93
C LEU A 812 20.18 -13.49 -9.40
N GLU A 813 21.33 -13.80 -8.79
CA GLU A 813 21.49 -13.86 -7.33
C GLU A 813 21.22 -12.50 -6.68
N LYS A 814 21.67 -11.39 -7.30
CA LYS A 814 21.37 -10.02 -6.86
C LYS A 814 19.87 -9.70 -6.97
N PHE A 815 19.19 -10.15 -8.04
CA PHE A 815 17.74 -10.00 -8.19
C PHE A 815 16.95 -10.83 -7.17
N GLN A 816 17.33 -12.10 -6.94
CA GLN A 816 16.71 -12.96 -5.92
C GLN A 816 16.86 -12.37 -4.51
N MET A 817 18.04 -11.84 -4.18
CA MET A 817 18.31 -11.17 -2.91
C MET A 817 17.46 -9.89 -2.75
N LEU A 818 17.35 -9.05 -3.80
CA LEU A 818 16.50 -7.86 -3.78
C LEU A 818 15.00 -8.20 -3.72
N HIS A 819 14.57 -9.27 -4.38
CA HIS A 819 13.18 -9.75 -4.33
C HIS A 819 12.83 -10.26 -2.93
N SER A 820 13.70 -11.08 -2.33
CA SER A 820 13.54 -11.54 -0.95
C SER A 820 13.52 -10.37 0.04
N GLN A 821 14.36 -9.34 -0.15
CA GLN A 821 14.28 -8.11 0.65
C GLN A 821 12.94 -7.36 0.46
N ALA A 822 12.36 -7.36 -0.73
CA ALA A 822 11.05 -6.73 -0.98
C ALA A 822 9.92 -7.49 -0.27
N GLU A 823 9.88 -8.83 -0.36
CA GLU A 823 8.96 -9.68 0.41
C GLU A 823 9.12 -9.44 1.92
N ASP A 824 10.36 -9.34 2.39
CA ASP A 824 10.70 -9.08 3.79
C ASP A 824 10.22 -7.70 4.25
N TRP A 825 10.09 -6.70 3.35
CA TRP A 825 9.46 -5.41 3.64
C TRP A 825 7.93 -5.44 3.54
N GLU A 826 7.36 -6.20 2.62
CA GLU A 826 5.91 -6.40 2.46
C GLU A 826 5.31 -7.11 3.70
N VAL A 827 5.98 -8.16 4.19
CA VAL A 827 5.61 -8.82 5.46
C VAL A 827 5.68 -7.86 6.65
N LYS A 828 6.71 -6.99 6.72
CA LYS A 828 6.79 -5.95 7.77
C LYS A 828 5.69 -4.90 7.62
N ALA A 829 5.30 -4.53 6.41
CA ALA A 829 4.20 -3.61 6.15
C ALA A 829 2.87 -4.21 6.63
N HIS A 830 2.53 -5.43 6.22
CA HIS A 830 1.33 -6.13 6.69
C HIS A 830 1.32 -6.38 8.21
N GLN A 831 2.48 -6.64 8.82
CA GLN A 831 2.58 -6.73 10.28
C GLN A 831 2.25 -5.38 10.95
N ALA A 832 2.73 -4.26 10.40
CA ALA A 832 2.41 -2.92 10.88
C ALA A 832 0.94 -2.54 10.63
N GLU A 833 0.33 -2.96 9.52
CA GLU A 833 -1.11 -2.80 9.25
C GLU A 833 -1.97 -3.60 10.23
N GLY A 834 -1.55 -4.82 10.59
CA GLY A 834 -2.17 -5.64 11.64
C GLY A 834 -2.08 -4.97 13.02
N GLN A 835 -0.91 -4.44 13.39
CA GLN A 835 -0.72 -3.68 14.63
C GLN A 835 -1.56 -2.40 14.67
N ASN A 836 -1.56 -1.61 13.60
CA ASN A 836 -2.42 -0.43 13.45
C ASN A 836 -3.91 -0.79 13.55
N SER A 837 -4.31 -1.95 13.03
CA SER A 837 -5.68 -2.46 13.14
C SER A 837 -6.05 -2.84 14.57
N SER A 838 -5.14 -3.47 15.33
CA SER A 838 -5.31 -3.75 16.76
C SER A 838 -5.43 -2.45 17.57
N ILE A 839 -4.47 -1.54 17.43
CA ILE A 839 -4.45 -0.25 18.13
C ILE A 839 -5.71 0.56 17.81
N ARG A 840 -6.23 0.51 16.58
CA ARG A 840 -7.50 1.15 16.21
C ARG A 840 -8.72 0.52 16.90
N LEU A 841 -8.75 -0.81 17.07
CA LEU A 841 -9.81 -1.51 17.81
C LEU A 841 -9.74 -1.22 19.32
N GLU A 842 -8.54 -1.21 19.89
CA GLU A 842 -8.28 -0.82 21.28
C GLU A 842 -8.72 0.63 21.53
N LEU A 843 -8.37 1.56 20.64
CA LEU A 843 -8.79 2.97 20.72
C LEU A 843 -10.32 3.14 20.61
N LEU A 844 -10.98 2.30 19.81
CA LEU A 844 -12.45 2.27 19.72
C LEU A 844 -13.09 1.74 21.02
N SER A 845 -12.52 0.70 21.66
CA SER A 845 -12.97 0.23 22.99
C SER A 845 -12.80 1.32 24.05
N VAL A 846 -11.62 1.95 24.10
CA VAL A 846 -11.35 3.03 25.04
C VAL A 846 -12.28 4.23 24.80
N ASP A 847 -12.68 4.54 23.57
CA ASP A 847 -13.69 5.59 23.33
C ASP A 847 -15.12 5.17 23.72
N THR A 848 -15.53 3.91 23.57
CA THR A 848 -16.83 3.44 24.08
C THR A 848 -16.86 3.44 25.61
N GLU A 849 -15.81 2.96 26.27
CA GLU A 849 -15.64 3.08 27.73
C GLU A 849 -15.66 4.55 28.18
N ARG A 850 -14.90 5.43 27.51
CA ARG A 850 -14.89 6.88 27.77
C ARG A 850 -16.24 7.54 27.52
N ARG A 851 -17.08 7.00 26.64
CA ARG A 851 -18.46 7.47 26.40
C ARG A 851 -19.36 7.05 27.57
N HIS A 852 -19.33 5.78 27.96
CA HIS A 852 -20.11 5.29 29.11
C HIS A 852 -19.69 5.93 30.45
N LEU A 853 -18.41 6.24 30.64
CA LEU A 853 -17.93 7.00 31.80
C LEU A 853 -18.45 8.45 31.79
N ARG A 854 -18.52 9.11 30.63
CA ARG A 854 -19.15 10.44 30.51
C ARG A 854 -20.65 10.37 30.80
N GLU A 855 -21.36 9.40 30.23
CA GLU A 855 -22.78 9.15 30.49
C GLU A 855 -23.03 8.91 32.00
N ARG A 856 -22.16 8.15 32.68
CA ARG A 856 -22.27 7.95 34.13
C ARG A 856 -21.97 9.20 34.94
N VAL A 857 -20.99 10.02 34.54
CA VAL A 857 -20.71 11.32 35.16
C VAL A 857 -21.89 12.27 34.99
N GLU A 858 -22.45 12.40 33.79
CA GLU A 858 -23.64 13.23 33.56
C GLU A 858 -24.86 12.78 34.39
N LEU A 859 -25.02 11.47 34.62
CA LEU A 859 -26.05 10.95 35.52
C LEU A 859 -25.77 11.31 36.98
N LEU A 860 -24.52 11.16 37.44
CA LEU A 860 -24.12 11.56 38.80
C LEU A 860 -24.25 13.08 39.01
N GLU A 861 -23.96 13.90 38.00
CA GLU A 861 -24.15 15.35 38.04
C GLU A 861 -25.64 15.72 38.15
N LYS A 862 -26.53 14.98 37.47
CA LYS A 862 -28.00 15.12 37.61
C LYS A 862 -28.46 14.70 39.01
N GLU A 863 -28.02 13.54 39.51
CA GLU A 863 -28.27 13.07 40.89
C GLU A 863 -27.82 14.13 41.93
N ILE A 864 -26.62 14.69 41.76
CA ILE A 864 -26.09 15.76 42.63
C ILE A 864 -26.92 17.04 42.51
N GLN A 865 -27.32 17.45 41.30
CA GLN A 865 -28.13 18.67 41.11
C GLN A 865 -29.54 18.52 41.70
N GLU A 866 -30.15 17.34 41.60
CA GLU A 866 -31.41 17.01 42.28
C GLU A 866 -31.24 17.05 43.81
N HIS A 867 -30.14 16.50 44.35
CA HIS A 867 -29.82 16.61 45.77
C HIS A 867 -29.55 18.05 46.24
N ILE A 868 -28.93 18.90 45.41
CA ILE A 868 -28.74 20.34 45.71
C ILE A 868 -30.09 21.05 45.77
N ILE A 869 -30.99 20.80 44.81
CA ILE A 869 -32.35 21.37 44.81
C ILE A 869 -33.12 20.89 46.04
N ALA A 870 -33.07 19.60 46.36
CA ALA A 870 -33.68 19.06 47.58
C ALA A 870 -33.12 19.74 48.84
N HIS A 871 -31.80 19.90 48.94
CA HIS A 871 -31.15 20.60 50.05
C HIS A 871 -31.63 22.04 50.18
N GLN A 872 -31.70 22.81 49.09
CA GLN A 872 -32.23 24.18 49.08
C GLN A 872 -33.70 24.24 49.55
N THR A 873 -34.52 23.24 49.21
CA THR A 873 -35.90 23.17 49.76
C THR A 873 -35.91 22.86 51.25
N TYR A 874 -35.01 22.01 51.75
CA TYR A 874 -34.87 21.74 53.18
C TYR A 874 -34.30 22.95 53.94
N GLU A 875 -33.29 23.66 53.42
CA GLU A 875 -32.79 24.92 54.00
C GLU A 875 -33.90 25.99 54.04
N SER A 876 -34.76 26.05 53.02
CA SER A 876 -35.91 26.96 52.99
C SER A 876 -36.96 26.57 54.04
N GLN A 877 -37.23 25.28 54.22
CA GLN A 877 -38.11 24.77 55.27
C GLN A 877 -37.54 25.02 56.67
N ILE A 878 -36.25 24.73 56.89
CA ILE A 878 -35.52 25.01 58.14
C ILE A 878 -35.53 26.51 58.43
N SER A 879 -35.31 27.37 57.43
CA SER A 879 -35.39 28.84 57.58
C SER A 879 -36.80 29.32 57.93
N SER A 880 -37.84 28.67 57.41
CA SER A 880 -39.24 28.94 57.77
C SER A 880 -39.55 28.48 59.20
N MET A 881 -39.11 27.28 59.57
CA MET A 881 -39.24 26.73 60.92
C MET A 881 -38.47 27.58 61.94
N ALA A 882 -37.24 27.99 61.66
CA ALA A 882 -36.45 28.87 62.50
C ALA A 882 -37.11 30.25 62.68
N LYS A 883 -37.68 30.83 61.61
CA LYS A 883 -38.49 32.07 61.72
C LYS A 883 -39.76 31.88 62.55
N ASN A 884 -40.36 30.69 62.56
CA ASN A 884 -41.53 30.41 63.39
C ASN A 884 -41.15 30.05 64.84
N MET A 885 -40.03 29.36 65.06
CA MET A 885 -39.43 29.17 66.38
C MET A 885 -39.06 30.51 67.01
N ALA A 886 -38.35 31.39 66.30
CA ALA A 886 -38.02 32.72 66.80
C ALA A 886 -39.26 33.56 67.18
N LYS A 887 -40.39 33.43 66.44
CA LYS A 887 -41.68 34.02 66.84
C LYS A 887 -42.25 33.39 68.11
N LEU A 888 -42.19 32.07 68.25
CA LEU A 888 -42.67 31.35 69.44
C LEU A 888 -41.78 31.60 70.66
N GLU A 889 -40.47 31.74 70.48
CA GLU A 889 -39.50 32.13 71.50
C GLU A 889 -39.70 33.58 71.93
N GLU A 890 -40.01 34.49 71.01
CA GLU A 890 -40.37 35.88 71.28
C GLU A 890 -41.73 36.00 72.00
N ILE A 891 -42.73 35.19 71.63
CA ILE A 891 -43.99 35.09 72.37
C ILE A 891 -43.72 34.53 73.77
N LEU A 892 -42.94 33.45 73.89
CA LEU A 892 -42.53 32.87 75.17
C LEU A 892 -41.67 33.84 76.02
N ARG A 893 -40.93 34.75 75.39
CA ARG A 893 -40.19 35.82 76.06
C ARG A 893 -41.15 36.85 76.65
N ARG A 894 -42.16 37.30 75.89
CA ARG A 894 -43.21 38.19 76.39
C ARG A 894 -44.01 37.54 77.51
N GLU A 895 -44.47 36.31 77.33
CA GLU A 895 -45.15 35.52 78.40
C GLU A 895 -44.27 35.36 79.66
N LYS A 896 -42.94 35.29 79.53
CA LYS A 896 -42.00 35.31 80.67
C LYS A 896 -41.84 36.70 81.29
N GLU A 897 -41.82 37.76 80.48
CA GLU A 897 -41.75 39.16 80.92
C GLU A 897 -43.05 39.56 81.63
N ASP A 898 -44.21 39.25 81.06
CA ASP A 898 -45.54 39.42 81.66
C ASP A 898 -45.68 38.58 82.94
N LYS A 899 -45.25 37.31 82.93
CA LYS A 899 -45.16 36.50 84.16
C LYS A 899 -44.20 37.10 85.19
N SER A 900 -43.13 37.79 84.77
CA SER A 900 -42.23 38.48 85.71
C SER A 900 -42.87 39.74 86.28
N SER A 901 -43.66 40.48 85.50
CA SER A 901 -44.50 41.58 85.99
C SER A 901 -45.54 41.07 86.98
N ILE A 902 -46.32 40.05 86.63
CA ILE A 902 -47.33 39.46 87.52
C ILE A 902 -46.67 38.91 88.80
N ASN A 903 -45.47 38.33 88.72
CA ASN A 903 -44.72 37.94 89.93
C ASN A 903 -44.24 39.16 90.75
N HIS A 904 -43.88 40.26 90.11
CA HIS A 904 -43.57 41.52 90.78
C HIS A 904 -44.82 42.12 91.45
N ASP A 905 -45.96 42.13 90.77
CA ASP A 905 -47.26 42.58 91.30
C ASP A 905 -47.71 41.71 92.48
N VAL A 906 -47.61 40.39 92.37
CA VAL A 906 -47.86 39.44 93.47
C VAL A 906 -46.86 39.64 94.62
N SER A 907 -45.62 40.04 94.34
CA SER A 907 -44.64 40.36 95.38
C SER A 907 -44.93 41.72 96.04
N ALA A 908 -45.35 42.72 95.28
CA ALA A 908 -45.80 44.02 95.80
C ALA A 908 -47.08 43.90 96.63
N VAL A 909 -48.00 43.01 96.24
CA VAL A 909 -49.19 42.63 97.03
C VAL A 909 -48.78 41.89 98.31
N ARG A 910 -47.82 40.95 98.24
CA ARG A 910 -47.25 40.31 99.45
C ARG A 910 -46.58 41.31 100.37
N ASP A 911 -45.80 42.26 99.86
CA ASP A 911 -45.21 43.35 100.63
C ASP A 911 -46.29 44.26 101.24
N LEU A 912 -47.41 44.46 100.55
CA LEU A 912 -48.59 45.15 101.09
C LEU A 912 -49.27 44.35 102.20
N CYS A 913 -49.39 43.03 102.05
CA CYS A 913 -49.87 42.14 103.11
C CYS A 913 -48.92 42.17 104.32
N VAL A 914 -47.60 42.07 104.14
CA VAL A 914 -46.61 42.17 105.23
C VAL A 914 -46.62 43.56 105.87
N LYS A 915 -46.88 44.64 105.11
CA LYS A 915 -47.08 46.00 105.67
C LYS A 915 -48.39 46.10 106.46
N LEU A 916 -49.47 45.48 105.99
CA LEU A 916 -50.75 45.40 106.71
C LEU A 916 -50.64 44.54 107.96
N GLU A 917 -49.96 43.39 107.89
CA GLU A 917 -49.65 42.52 109.02
C GLU A 917 -48.80 43.28 110.02
N SER A 918 -47.65 43.85 109.65
CA SER A 918 -46.81 44.63 110.57
C SER A 918 -47.50 45.88 111.15
N SER A 919 -48.46 46.48 110.44
CA SER A 919 -49.34 47.54 110.95
C SER A 919 -50.35 47.01 111.97
N ASN A 920 -51.00 45.87 111.70
CA ASN A 920 -51.87 45.16 112.63
C ASN A 920 -51.10 44.69 113.89
N ASP A 921 -49.85 44.27 113.70
CA ASP A 921 -48.91 43.83 114.72
C ASP A 921 -48.42 45.02 115.57
N LEU A 922 -48.23 46.20 114.96
CA LEU A 922 -47.94 47.46 115.65
C LEU A 922 -49.16 47.97 116.45
N LEU A 923 -50.35 47.92 115.87
CA LEU A 923 -51.62 48.24 116.55
C LEU A 923 -51.89 47.26 117.69
N SER A 924 -51.61 45.97 117.52
CA SER A 924 -51.71 44.95 118.57
C SER A 924 -50.71 45.18 119.69
N ARG A 925 -49.48 45.62 119.38
CA ARG A 925 -48.49 46.06 120.39
C ARG A 925 -48.91 47.34 121.10
N GLN A 926 -49.50 48.31 120.40
CA GLN A 926 -50.06 49.52 121.02
C GLN A 926 -51.25 49.20 121.94
N LEU A 927 -52.14 48.31 121.51
CA LEU A 927 -53.26 47.80 122.32
C LEU A 927 -52.74 47.06 123.56
N SER A 928 -51.74 46.19 123.40
CA SER A 928 -51.09 45.47 124.52
C SER A 928 -50.39 46.44 125.48
N SER A 929 -49.70 47.47 124.97
CA SER A 929 -49.09 48.53 125.78
C SER A 929 -50.15 49.30 126.57
N LYS A 930 -51.31 49.61 125.97
CA LYS A 930 -52.42 50.26 126.67
C LYS A 930 -53.12 49.33 127.65
N SER A 931 -53.15 48.02 127.41
CA SER A 931 -53.61 47.02 128.38
C SER A 931 -52.68 46.97 129.59
N LEU A 932 -51.35 46.96 129.38
CA LEU A 932 -50.35 47.00 130.45
C LEU A 932 -50.37 48.32 131.23
N GLU A 933 -50.60 49.46 130.57
CA GLU A 933 -50.85 50.73 131.26
C GLU A 933 -52.13 50.67 132.11
N PHE A 934 -53.21 50.05 131.61
CA PHE A 934 -54.44 49.83 132.38
C PHE A 934 -54.23 48.91 133.59
N GLU A 935 -53.55 47.76 133.42
CA GLU A 935 -53.21 46.85 134.52
C GLU A 935 -52.33 47.53 135.57
N ARG A 936 -51.39 48.38 135.14
CA ARG A 936 -50.54 49.16 136.04
C ARG A 936 -51.33 50.21 136.82
N ILE A 937 -52.22 50.97 136.17
CA ILE A 937 -53.12 51.92 136.83
C ILE A 937 -54.07 51.20 137.81
N MET A 938 -54.51 49.99 137.47
CA MET A 938 -55.30 49.14 138.37
C MET A 938 -54.49 48.67 139.59
N SER A 939 -53.21 48.29 139.42
CA SER A 939 -52.31 47.98 140.54
C SER A 939 -52.10 49.20 141.44
N GLU A 940 -51.78 50.36 140.86
CA GLU A 940 -51.57 51.61 141.60
C GLU A 940 -52.86 52.04 142.36
N PHE A 941 -54.05 51.72 141.84
CA PHE A 941 -55.33 51.88 142.54
C PHE A 941 -55.56 50.85 143.66
N GLU A 942 -55.16 49.58 143.49
CA GLU A 942 -55.25 48.56 144.54
C GLU A 942 -54.24 48.81 145.68
N ASP A 943 -53.04 49.30 145.37
CA ASP A 943 -52.03 49.72 146.36
C ASP A 943 -52.52 50.91 147.19
N ALA A 944 -53.05 51.97 146.56
CA ALA A 944 -53.64 53.11 147.26
C ALA A 944 -54.86 52.72 148.13
N LYS A 945 -55.63 51.73 147.69
CA LYS A 945 -56.76 51.14 148.44
C LYS A 945 -56.29 50.30 149.63
N ALA A 946 -55.17 49.58 149.49
CA ALA A 946 -54.53 48.84 150.59
C ALA A 946 -53.93 49.80 151.64
N GLU A 947 -53.30 50.90 151.21
CA GLU A 947 -52.81 51.97 152.09
C GLU A 947 -53.97 52.61 152.88
N ALA A 948 -55.10 52.90 152.22
CA ALA A 948 -56.30 53.42 152.88
C ALA A 948 -56.90 52.44 153.93
N GLU A 949 -56.87 51.13 153.67
CA GLU A 949 -57.26 50.10 154.66
C GLU A 949 -56.25 49.98 155.81
N LEU A 950 -54.95 50.20 155.56
CA LEU A 950 -53.91 50.18 156.60
C LEU A 950 -54.04 51.41 157.51
N LEU A 951 -54.27 52.59 156.94
CA LEU A 951 -54.57 53.83 157.68
C LEU A 951 -55.86 53.71 158.52
N LYS A 952 -56.92 53.03 158.01
CA LYS A 952 -58.10 52.69 158.84
C LYS A 952 -57.74 51.82 160.04
N LYS A 953 -56.86 50.82 159.85
CA LYS A 953 -56.42 49.91 160.94
C LYS A 953 -55.54 50.62 161.96
N GLN A 954 -54.71 51.57 161.54
CA GLN A 954 -54.03 52.47 162.47
C GLN A 954 -55.05 53.32 163.24
N LEU A 955 -56.01 53.97 162.57
CA LEU A 955 -57.05 54.79 163.21
C LEU A 955 -57.93 54.00 164.20
N SER A 956 -58.20 52.71 163.97
CA SER A 956 -58.91 51.86 164.94
C SER A 956 -58.02 51.44 166.11
N SER A 957 -56.72 51.22 165.89
CA SER A 957 -55.76 50.97 166.98
C SER A 957 -55.50 52.20 167.87
N GLU A 958 -55.46 53.41 167.29
CA GLU A 958 -55.45 54.70 168.00
C GLU A 958 -56.70 54.84 168.90
N ARG A 959 -57.88 54.50 168.39
CA ARG A 959 -59.12 54.50 169.18
C ARG A 959 -59.09 53.46 170.31
N LEU A 960 -58.51 52.29 170.08
CA LEU A 960 -58.36 51.26 171.12
C LEU A 960 -57.35 51.66 172.20
N THR A 961 -56.25 52.33 171.83
CA THR A 961 -55.29 52.88 172.81
C THR A 961 -55.89 54.02 173.63
N ILE A 962 -56.72 54.89 173.03
CA ILE A 962 -57.52 55.88 173.77
C ILE A 962 -58.45 55.18 174.77
N GLN A 963 -59.21 54.15 174.35
CA GLN A 963 -60.11 53.39 175.24
C GLN A 963 -59.36 52.67 176.38
N ASN A 964 -58.14 52.20 176.14
CA ASN A 964 -57.26 51.62 177.16
C ASN A 964 -56.72 52.69 178.13
N LEU A 965 -56.46 53.91 177.66
CA LEU A 965 -56.09 55.04 178.52
C LEU A 965 -57.28 55.52 179.36
N GLU A 966 -58.49 55.53 178.82
CA GLU A 966 -59.73 55.86 179.56
C GLU A 966 -60.03 54.83 180.67
N THR A 967 -59.80 53.54 180.42
CA THR A 967 -59.96 52.48 181.44
C THR A 967 -58.83 52.47 182.47
N LEU A 968 -57.61 52.88 182.10
CA LEU A 968 -56.56 53.21 183.09
C LEU A 968 -56.94 54.43 183.94
N LEU A 969 -57.61 55.44 183.36
CA LEU A 969 -58.04 56.63 184.08
C LEU A 969 -59.17 56.34 185.09
N THR A 970 -60.13 55.48 184.73
CA THR A 970 -61.18 55.03 185.68
C THR A 970 -60.61 54.11 186.75
N THR A 971 -59.77 53.13 186.40
CA THR A 971 -59.14 52.26 187.42
C THR A 971 -58.16 53.00 188.33
N SER A 972 -57.59 54.14 187.91
CA SER A 972 -56.89 55.07 188.81
C SER A 972 -57.86 55.73 189.79
N ARG A 973 -59.01 56.24 189.32
CA ARG A 973 -60.03 56.88 190.18
C ARG A 973 -60.64 55.89 191.18
N ASP A 974 -60.89 54.64 190.78
CA ASP A 974 -61.35 53.59 191.69
C ASP A 974 -60.28 53.21 192.73
N LYS A 975 -58.99 53.20 192.36
CA LYS A 975 -57.89 53.03 193.31
C LYS A 975 -57.79 54.19 194.29
N ASP A 976 -57.94 55.43 193.84
CA ASP A 976 -57.94 56.59 194.73
C ASP A 976 -59.15 56.56 195.69
N PHE A 977 -60.31 56.11 195.22
CA PHE A 977 -61.49 55.89 196.06
C PHE A 977 -61.30 54.76 197.09
N GLN A 978 -60.69 53.63 196.69
CA GLN A 978 -60.30 52.56 197.62
C GLN A 978 -59.25 53.02 198.63
N ASN A 979 -58.23 53.77 198.21
CA ASN A 979 -57.24 54.37 199.10
C ASN A 979 -57.92 55.29 200.13
N HIS A 980 -58.91 56.08 199.71
CA HIS A 980 -59.67 56.95 200.61
C HIS A 980 -60.48 56.16 201.65
N LEU A 981 -61.08 55.03 201.24
CA LEU A 981 -61.82 54.12 202.12
C LEU A 981 -60.90 53.42 203.13
N ILE A 982 -59.76 52.88 202.66
CA ILE A 982 -58.73 52.26 203.50
C ILE A 982 -58.16 53.30 204.49
N THR A 983 -57.98 54.56 204.07
CA THR A 983 -57.52 55.64 204.97
C THR A 983 -58.56 55.89 206.07
N HIS A 984 -59.85 55.96 205.72
CA HIS A 984 -60.93 56.11 206.71
C HIS A 984 -61.03 54.90 207.68
N GLU A 985 -60.81 53.68 207.21
CA GLU A 985 -60.69 52.49 208.07
C GLU A 985 -59.47 52.57 208.99
N LYS A 986 -58.32 53.05 208.49
CA LYS A 986 -57.11 53.24 209.31
C LYS A 986 -57.26 54.36 210.34
N ASP A 987 -57.92 55.47 210.01
CA ASP A 987 -58.25 56.51 210.98
C ASP A 987 -59.24 56.02 212.06
N SER A 988 -60.19 55.18 211.66
CA SER A 988 -61.10 54.50 212.62
C SER A 988 -60.36 53.54 213.54
N GLU A 989 -59.41 52.76 213.01
CA GLU A 989 -58.54 51.86 213.78
C GLU A 989 -57.59 52.65 214.70
N ILE A 990 -57.04 53.77 214.24
CA ILE A 990 -56.23 54.71 215.04
C ILE A 990 -57.06 55.31 216.19
N GLN A 991 -58.33 55.65 215.96
CA GLN A 991 -59.21 56.16 217.01
C GLN A 991 -59.48 55.08 218.08
N LEU A 992 -59.74 53.84 217.66
CA LEU A 992 -59.94 52.69 218.55
C LEU A 992 -58.64 52.32 219.32
N LEU A 993 -57.47 52.59 218.74
CA LEU A 993 -56.16 52.48 219.41
C LEU A 993 -55.93 53.61 220.43
N LYS A 994 -56.39 54.84 220.19
CA LYS A 994 -56.36 55.93 221.19
C LYS A 994 -57.25 55.61 222.40
N ASP A 995 -58.42 55.04 222.18
CA ASP A 995 -59.31 54.64 223.29
C ASP A 995 -58.75 53.43 224.07
N LYS A 996 -57.97 52.55 223.43
CA LYS A 996 -57.14 51.56 224.13
C LYS A 996 -55.99 52.20 224.91
N LEU A 997 -55.38 53.27 224.40
CA LEU A 997 -54.29 53.97 225.07
C LEU A 997 -54.77 54.61 226.38
N THR A 998 -55.86 55.38 226.36
CA THR A 998 -56.45 55.99 227.57
C THR A 998 -56.96 54.93 228.57
N LEU A 999 -57.48 53.79 228.09
CA LEU A 999 -57.82 52.62 228.92
C LEU A 999 -56.60 51.91 229.53
N SER A 1000 -55.40 52.10 228.96
CA SER A 1000 -54.14 51.58 229.52
C SER A 1000 -53.43 52.58 230.44
N GLU A 1001 -53.52 53.89 230.19
CA GLU A 1001 -53.05 54.95 231.09
C GLU A 1001 -53.85 54.99 232.41
N SER A 1002 -55.15 54.75 232.35
CA SER A 1002 -56.01 54.58 233.54
C SER A 1002 -55.69 53.30 234.34
N LYS A 1003 -55.17 52.24 233.70
CA LYS A 1003 -54.59 51.07 234.39
C LYS A 1003 -53.19 51.33 234.93
N LEU A 1004 -52.37 52.12 234.23
CA LEU A 1004 -51.04 52.54 234.70
C LEU A 1004 -51.15 53.35 236.01
N THR A 1005 -52.19 54.19 236.12
CA THR A 1005 -52.48 54.98 237.32
C THR A 1005 -53.17 54.20 238.45
N SER A 1006 -53.74 53.01 238.20
CA SER A 1006 -54.13 52.07 239.27
C SER A 1006 -52.94 51.23 239.74
N LEU A 1007 -52.10 50.73 238.82
CA LEU A 1007 -50.84 50.04 239.15
C LEU A 1007 -49.89 50.93 239.97
N SER A 1008 -49.84 52.23 239.69
CA SER A 1008 -49.09 53.22 240.49
C SER A 1008 -49.54 53.28 241.96
N ARG A 1009 -50.84 53.03 242.26
CA ARG A 1009 -51.32 52.89 243.65
C ARG A 1009 -50.83 51.59 244.30
N GLU A 1010 -50.81 50.48 243.57
CA GLU A 1010 -50.33 49.19 244.09
C GLU A 1010 -48.82 49.17 244.34
N VAL A 1011 -48.02 49.74 243.44
CA VAL A 1011 -46.55 49.85 243.61
C VAL A 1011 -46.17 50.62 244.88
N SER A 1012 -46.98 51.63 245.26
CA SER A 1012 -46.81 52.35 246.52
C SER A 1012 -47.02 51.45 247.75
N ILE A 1013 -48.03 50.58 247.71
CA ILE A 1013 -48.33 49.62 248.79
C ILE A 1013 -47.27 48.51 248.85
N LEU A 1014 -46.78 48.02 247.71
CA LEU A 1014 -45.75 46.98 247.64
C LEU A 1014 -44.38 47.45 248.16
N ARG A 1015 -44.03 48.73 247.98
CA ARG A 1015 -42.81 49.32 248.59
C ARG A 1015 -42.79 49.19 250.11
N ASN A 1016 -43.94 49.35 250.77
CA ASN A 1016 -44.07 49.17 252.22
C ASN A 1016 -43.95 47.69 252.66
N LYS A 1017 -43.95 46.73 251.73
CA LYS A 1017 -43.96 45.29 252.03
C LYS A 1017 -42.65 44.58 251.69
N LEU A 1018 -41.94 45.03 250.64
CA LEU A 1018 -40.62 44.49 250.31
C LEU A 1018 -39.59 44.74 251.42
N ALA A 1019 -39.69 45.88 252.11
CA ALA A 1019 -38.89 46.22 253.28
C ALA A 1019 -39.02 45.23 254.45
N GLN A 1020 -40.04 44.35 254.43
CA GLN A 1020 -40.32 43.35 255.46
C GLN A 1020 -39.81 41.94 255.11
N LEU A 1021 -39.46 41.66 253.85
CA LEU A 1021 -39.02 40.34 253.36
C LEU A 1021 -37.52 40.23 253.11
N GLN A 1022 -36.81 41.36 252.99
CA GLN A 1022 -35.37 41.40 252.80
C GLN A 1022 -34.58 40.79 253.98
N THR A 1023 -35.25 40.54 255.11
CA THR A 1023 -34.71 39.96 256.35
C THR A 1023 -34.69 38.43 256.39
N ASP A 1024 -35.24 37.72 255.38
CA ASP A 1024 -35.59 36.30 255.51
C ASP A 1024 -34.73 35.31 254.65
N TYR A 1025 -33.85 35.77 253.75
CA TYR A 1025 -33.54 35.05 252.49
C TYR A 1025 -32.50 33.88 252.45
N ASP A 1026 -31.30 33.96 253.03
CA ASP A 1026 -30.04 33.48 252.37
C ASP A 1026 -29.77 31.90 252.07
N ILE A 1027 -29.94 31.25 250.82
CA ILE A 1027 -29.80 29.72 250.35
C ILE A 1027 -29.41 29.16 248.82
N VAL A 1028 -29.72 27.87 248.30
CA VAL A 1028 -28.95 26.88 247.33
C VAL A 1028 -29.56 26.14 245.97
N LYS A 1029 -28.89 25.19 245.14
CA LYS A 1029 -29.16 24.64 243.66
C LYS A 1029 -28.55 23.21 243.05
N ARG A 1030 -28.93 22.50 241.85
CA ARG A 1030 -28.29 21.26 241.03
C ARG A 1030 -28.95 20.43 239.72
N GLN A 1031 -28.20 19.58 238.85
CA GLN A 1031 -28.45 18.30 237.88
C GLN A 1031 -28.81 18.24 236.25
N LEU A 1032 -28.85 17.22 235.24
CA LEU A 1032 -28.22 15.88 234.62
C LEU A 1032 -28.80 15.23 233.16
N THR A 1033 -28.16 14.34 232.25
CA THR A 1033 -28.66 13.69 230.85
C THR A 1033 -27.94 12.41 230.02
N THR A 1034 -28.47 11.67 228.91
CA THR A 1034 -27.89 10.45 228.02
C THR A 1034 -28.53 9.80 226.61
N GLU A 1035 -27.80 9.02 225.66
CA GLU A 1035 -28.05 7.71 224.73
C GLU A 1035 -28.42 7.37 223.12
N GLN A 1036 -27.92 6.22 222.44
CA GLN A 1036 -28.29 5.13 221.29
C GLN A 1036 -28.26 5.05 219.62
N PHE A 1037 -28.23 3.85 218.84
CA PHE A 1037 -28.13 3.53 217.27
C PHE A 1037 -28.24 2.03 216.52
N GLU A 1038 -28.58 1.73 215.16
CA GLU A 1038 -28.33 0.44 214.22
C GLU A 1038 -28.88 0.22 212.64
N ARG A 1039 -28.31 -0.71 211.73
CA ARG A 1039 -28.70 -1.78 210.60
C ARG A 1039 -29.14 -1.87 208.99
N GLU A 1040 -28.63 -2.89 208.15
CA GLU A 1040 -29.13 -3.91 207.01
C GLU A 1040 -29.11 -3.88 205.34
N ARG A 1041 -29.40 -5.00 204.47
CA ARG A 1041 -29.10 -5.25 202.93
C ARG A 1041 -29.72 -6.46 201.94
N ALA A 1042 -29.67 -6.47 200.52
CA ALA A 1042 -29.49 -7.59 199.39
C ALA A 1042 -30.41 -8.04 198.07
N ILE A 1043 -29.84 -8.67 196.94
CA ILE A 1043 -30.11 -9.43 195.56
C ILE A 1043 -31.48 -9.65 194.68
N GLN A 1044 -31.40 -9.69 193.30
CA GLN A 1044 -32.27 -10.33 192.17
C GLN A 1044 -33.57 -9.64 191.56
N GLU A 1045 -34.20 -9.92 190.35
CA GLU A 1045 -33.90 -10.50 188.97
C GLU A 1045 -35.00 -10.20 187.84
N MET A 1046 -34.95 -10.88 186.63
CA MET A 1046 -35.86 -10.94 185.41
C MET A 1046 -36.01 -9.70 184.47
N ARG A 1047 -35.91 -9.68 183.11
CA ARG A 1047 -35.76 -10.62 181.93
C ARG A 1047 -37.00 -10.91 181.05
N ARG A 1048 -36.70 -11.27 179.78
CA ARG A 1048 -37.56 -11.46 178.56
C ARG A 1048 -37.85 -10.13 177.83
N LEU A 1049 -37.97 -10.03 176.50
CA LEU A 1049 -37.74 -10.97 175.36
C LEU A 1049 -36.40 -10.61 174.64
N GLY A 1050 -35.98 -11.06 173.43
CA GLY A 1050 -36.54 -11.92 172.36
C GLY A 1050 -36.83 -11.09 171.09
N PHE A 1051 -36.04 -10.97 170.01
CA PHE A 1051 -34.99 -11.75 169.31
C PHE A 1051 -35.43 -12.72 168.19
N SER A 1052 -34.58 -12.81 167.15
CA SER A 1052 -34.75 -13.63 165.93
C SER A 1052 -34.23 -15.07 166.08
N THR A 1053 -35.04 -16.05 165.70
CA THR A 1053 -34.75 -17.47 165.37
C THR A 1053 -36.04 -18.03 164.73
N SER A 1054 -36.17 -19.01 163.83
CA SER A 1054 -35.34 -19.92 163.03
C SER A 1054 -36.32 -20.95 162.39
N SER A 1055 -36.00 -21.55 161.23
CA SER A 1055 -36.33 -22.94 160.78
C SER A 1055 -37.78 -23.52 160.60
N VAL A 1056 -38.07 -24.05 159.37
CA VAL A 1056 -38.57 -25.44 159.04
C VAL A 1056 -40.09 -25.82 159.28
N PRO A 1057 -40.81 -26.74 158.53
CA PRO A 1057 -40.85 -27.20 157.09
C PRO A 1057 -42.29 -27.57 156.49
N THR A 1058 -42.34 -28.37 155.38
CA THR A 1058 -43.35 -29.42 154.94
C THR A 1058 -44.73 -29.21 154.20
N SER A 1059 -44.86 -29.89 153.03
CA SER A 1059 -45.92 -30.85 152.50
C SER A 1059 -47.39 -30.53 152.07
N SER A 1060 -47.71 -30.93 150.81
CA SER A 1060 -48.89 -31.72 150.35
C SER A 1060 -50.25 -31.01 150.01
N PRO A 1061 -51.44 -31.66 149.84
CA PRO A 1061 -52.30 -31.47 148.64
C PRO A 1061 -53.65 -30.74 148.86
N LEU A 1062 -54.40 -30.54 147.76
CA LEU A 1062 -55.70 -29.83 147.68
C LEU A 1062 -55.59 -28.32 148.02
N SER A 1063 -56.63 -27.55 147.67
CA SER A 1063 -56.89 -26.16 148.10
C SER A 1063 -55.77 -25.10 147.98
N SER A 1064 -56.00 -24.08 147.11
CA SER A 1064 -55.39 -22.72 147.14
C SER A 1064 -53.91 -22.51 146.68
N THR A 1065 -53.54 -21.22 146.48
CA THR A 1065 -52.19 -20.61 146.65
C THR A 1065 -51.19 -20.42 145.46
N LEU A 1066 -51.06 -19.14 145.03
CA LEU A 1066 -49.89 -18.27 144.68
C LEU A 1066 -48.63 -18.64 143.83
N ARG A 1067 -48.17 -17.60 143.07
CA ARG A 1067 -46.80 -16.95 143.00
C ARG A 1067 -45.91 -17.02 141.73
N SER A 1068 -44.81 -16.23 141.75
CA SER A 1068 -43.88 -15.84 140.66
C SER A 1068 -42.44 -15.46 141.17
N PRO A 1069 -41.38 -15.36 140.32
CA PRO A 1069 -39.98 -15.07 140.72
C PRO A 1069 -39.23 -13.90 139.97
N SER A 1070 -37.94 -13.65 140.28
CA SER A 1070 -37.08 -12.51 139.82
C SER A 1070 -35.55 -12.79 140.01
N HIS A 1071 -34.62 -11.92 139.55
CA HIS A 1071 -33.20 -11.87 140.06
C HIS A 1071 -32.42 -10.56 139.76
N SER A 1072 -31.33 -10.30 140.53
CA SER A 1072 -30.56 -9.03 140.62
C SER A 1072 -29.19 -9.21 141.36
N PRO A 1073 -28.46 -8.13 141.75
CA PRO A 1073 -27.27 -8.16 142.65
C PRO A 1073 -27.49 -7.53 144.07
N GLU A 1074 -26.40 -7.30 144.83
CA GLU A 1074 -26.30 -6.70 146.20
C GLU A 1074 -25.99 -5.16 146.18
N ARG A 1075 -25.61 -4.38 147.22
CA ARG A 1075 -25.19 -4.49 148.68
C ARG A 1075 -25.57 -3.13 149.38
N ALA A 1076 -25.20 -2.59 150.57
CA ALA A 1076 -24.29 -2.74 151.75
C ALA A 1076 -24.87 -1.81 152.89
N PHE A 1077 -24.29 -1.21 153.96
CA PHE A 1077 -23.21 -1.33 155.00
C PHE A 1077 -23.30 -0.05 155.92
N SER A 1078 -22.73 0.17 157.14
CA SER A 1078 -22.29 -0.68 158.29
C SER A 1078 -21.70 0.19 159.46
N VAL A 1079 -21.61 -0.33 160.71
CA VAL A 1079 -20.60 0.00 161.80
C VAL A 1079 -20.74 1.21 162.79
N THR A 1080 -21.19 0.92 164.04
CA THR A 1080 -20.75 1.32 165.43
C THR A 1080 -20.64 2.77 165.99
N THR A 1081 -20.52 3.09 167.33
CA THR A 1081 -21.10 2.64 168.66
C THR A 1081 -20.57 3.56 169.82
N GLU A 1082 -21.28 3.64 170.97
CA GLU A 1082 -20.76 3.69 172.38
C GLU A 1082 -20.55 5.00 173.21
N ARG A 1083 -20.79 4.84 174.54
CA ARG A 1083 -20.16 5.48 175.74
C ARG A 1083 -20.75 6.79 176.34
N THR A 1084 -20.50 6.97 177.64
CA THR A 1084 -21.14 7.93 178.57
C THR A 1084 -20.14 8.61 179.53
N GLU A 1085 -20.31 9.90 179.85
CA GLU A 1085 -20.16 10.48 181.21
C GLU A 1085 -20.47 12.01 181.30
N ARG A 1086 -20.92 12.44 182.50
CA ARG A 1086 -20.78 13.76 183.19
C ARG A 1086 -20.79 15.13 182.47
N THR A 1087 -21.82 15.94 182.80
CA THR A 1087 -21.84 17.35 183.34
C THR A 1087 -21.09 18.50 182.62
N GLU A 1088 -21.57 19.76 182.53
CA GLU A 1088 -22.46 20.60 183.38
C GLU A 1088 -23.31 21.63 182.56
N ARG A 1089 -24.47 22.09 183.11
CA ARG A 1089 -25.19 23.40 182.89
C ARG A 1089 -25.68 23.79 181.46
N THR A 1090 -26.84 24.44 181.21
CA THR A 1090 -28.04 24.82 182.01
C THR A 1090 -29.24 25.15 181.08
N GLU A 1091 -30.46 24.72 181.46
CA GLU A 1091 -31.80 25.41 181.46
C GLU A 1091 -32.18 26.50 180.40
N LYS A 1092 -33.45 26.71 179.95
CA LYS A 1092 -34.82 26.23 180.33
C LYS A 1092 -35.88 26.63 179.25
N ASN A 1093 -37.03 25.91 179.20
CA ASN A 1093 -38.41 26.34 178.82
C ASN A 1093 -38.70 26.96 177.40
N VAL A 1094 -39.82 26.76 176.66
CA VAL A 1094 -41.25 26.34 176.86
C VAL A 1094 -42.16 27.41 177.51
N GLY A 1095 -43.33 27.81 177.01
CA GLY A 1095 -44.17 27.39 175.86
C GLY A 1095 -45.49 28.20 175.88
N PHE A 1096 -46.64 27.56 175.52
CA PHE A 1096 -48.02 28.12 175.55
C PHE A 1096 -48.33 29.18 174.46
N LYS A 1097 -49.57 29.44 173.99
CA LYS A 1097 -50.88 28.72 173.78
C LYS A 1097 -51.85 29.81 173.22
N ASP A 1098 -53.02 29.55 172.64
CA ASP A 1098 -53.78 28.31 172.39
C ASP A 1098 -54.06 28.12 170.89
#